data_AF-A0A399I2W2-F1
#
_entry.id   AF-A0A399I2W2-F1
#
_cell.length_a   1.000
_cell.length_b   1.000
_cell.length_c   1.000
_cell.angle_alpha   90.00
_cell.angle_beta   90.00
_cell.angle_gamma   90.00
#
_symmetry.space_group_name_H-M   'P 1'
#
loop_
_entity.id
_entity.type
_entity.pdbx_description
1 polymer ?
#
loop_
_entity_poly.entity_id
_entity_poly.type
_entity_poly.pdbx_seq_one_letter_code
_entity_poly.pdbx_strand_id
1 'polypeptide(L)'
;MANHLLNTRLFLLYLVSTLLLTCPAVDAAVLTADTTWRGNVTVGEDVLVPAGVTLTVAAGTHVKVATAESTKTDPEYLSPLTEITIRGKLKVEGTPEAGVDFSSVSGKSGSWAGVIIDGGSASISRGRISGADTAIQLINGALNLDHGILTGNRYGLAAMGTAATAQLANSRIAGNDYGLFLFGGAEVTRLKTEVAGNSKKDLYERPAVPAPATKAYVARELPIAREYGDEVLAGETVWQGRIRVNGVIRVPEDGRLVILPGTIVEFGKKDTNGDGIGENGLLVQGRLLAKGTATAPIFFRSAETHPRIGDWDAINIMNSDGSQNLMEYCQIEDAYRGAHFHFSNLSINHSVFRHNYRGIQFQESAVELRDNWVYGNKNGMQGRDSTVALANNWITANYDGANLYRVNLTANGNRFFRNMKEGLRLRESTAVLTENLIDGNRFGLMVADTFQGSFKRNVLSANSEFGISLKNTDNLEIAGNFVTANGFNGMNIQETRATVQGNLFAGNGERGMGIQSFSGVLSGNNFAANGLFAVDYEGTADLAAPDNWWGDSSPEKVIGDKRLDPKRGRVGYAPASMAPYPIAWPLAQVVAGALWQGAVKVDATVSVPKGGSLVIAPGTGVLFRKDAGLSVQGTLIAQGSKEHRITFTAQEPAGDSSWGEILLEYSAGSRISHCTFEYATWGLHSHFTPLTLANNIFRHNYGGMRFRSGPMQIIHSVFSDNTIGIRSYRGNAVIRENRISGNETGIFVREKGGGLTISANNLAGNRGYGIRVGDFNNEDISAGDNWWGQGDPSQYLFDGRSEPGIGIVRYEPYRREPVNLESDKP
;
A
#
# COMPACT_ATOMS: atom_id res chain seq x y z
N MET A 1 -90.97 -8.67 -35.16
CA MET A 1 -89.55 -9.11 -35.12
C MET A 1 -89.10 -9.02 -33.66
N ALA A 2 -88.49 -10.09 -33.14
CA ALA A 2 -88.69 -10.58 -31.78
C ALA A 2 -87.62 -10.18 -30.72
N ASN A 3 -88.09 -10.12 -29.47
CA ASN A 3 -87.51 -10.49 -28.16
C ASN A 3 -86.24 -9.81 -27.57
N HIS A 4 -86.49 -8.94 -26.58
CA HIS A 4 -86.19 -9.06 -25.13
C HIS A 4 -84.98 -9.86 -24.55
N LEU A 5 -84.29 -9.19 -23.59
CA LEU A 5 -83.80 -9.61 -22.24
C LEU A 5 -82.31 -10.03 -22.01
N LEU A 6 -81.72 -9.33 -21.02
CA LEU A 6 -80.91 -9.77 -19.86
C LEU A 6 -79.40 -10.14 -19.94
N ASN A 7 -78.64 -9.38 -19.12
CA ASN A 7 -77.79 -9.79 -17.98
C ASN A 7 -76.38 -10.44 -18.14
N THR A 8 -75.46 -9.81 -17.37
CA THR A 8 -74.42 -10.35 -16.47
C THR A 8 -73.03 -10.84 -16.95
N ARG A 9 -72.03 -10.22 -16.30
CA ARG A 9 -70.77 -10.76 -15.73
C ARG A 9 -69.75 -11.40 -16.69
N LEU A 10 -68.62 -10.72 -16.88
CA LEU A 10 -67.36 -11.36 -17.28
C LEU A 10 -66.50 -11.59 -16.03
N PHE A 11 -66.22 -12.87 -15.76
CA PHE A 11 -65.32 -13.36 -14.72
C PHE A 11 -63.90 -13.53 -15.30
N LEU A 12 -62.94 -13.28 -14.43
CA LEU A 12 -61.50 -13.52 -14.54
C LEU A 12 -61.17 -14.92 -15.10
N LEU A 13 -60.19 -15.00 -16.01
CA LEU A 13 -59.34 -16.19 -16.11
C LEU A 13 -57.92 -15.78 -16.53
N TYR A 14 -57.01 -15.87 -15.55
CA TYR A 14 -55.57 -15.87 -15.75
C TYR A 14 -55.19 -17.12 -16.55
N LEU A 15 -54.60 -16.95 -17.73
CA LEU A 15 -53.93 -18.02 -18.44
C LEU A 15 -52.42 -17.94 -18.12
N VAL A 16 -51.97 -18.87 -17.29
CA VAL A 16 -50.54 -19.19 -17.13
C VAL A 16 -50.10 -19.86 -18.43
N SER A 17 -49.35 -19.14 -19.26
CA SER A 17 -48.64 -19.74 -20.40
C SER A 17 -47.29 -20.28 -19.93
N THR A 18 -47.22 -21.58 -19.73
CA THR A 18 -45.97 -22.34 -19.74
C THR A 18 -45.42 -22.34 -21.17
N LEU A 19 -44.47 -21.45 -21.48
CA LEU A 19 -43.63 -21.58 -22.67
C LEU A 19 -42.46 -22.51 -22.36
N LEU A 20 -42.48 -23.69 -22.98
CA LEU A 20 -41.33 -24.60 -23.07
C LEU A 20 -40.44 -24.18 -24.25
N LEU A 21 -39.13 -24.15 -23.98
CA LEU A 21 -38.00 -24.14 -24.92
C LEU A 21 -37.78 -22.88 -25.78
N THR A 22 -37.12 -21.90 -25.18
CA THR A 22 -35.89 -21.32 -25.73
C THR A 22 -34.87 -21.22 -24.58
N CYS A 23 -33.58 -21.47 -24.85
CA CYS A 23 -32.52 -21.19 -23.89
C CYS A 23 -32.52 -19.66 -23.69
N PRO A 24 -32.82 -19.09 -22.50
CA PRO A 24 -32.66 -17.67 -22.32
C PRO A 24 -31.16 -17.36 -22.39
N ALA A 25 -30.71 -16.87 -23.54
CA ALA A 25 -29.49 -16.09 -23.59
C ALA A 25 -29.78 -14.81 -22.79
N VAL A 26 -28.97 -14.58 -21.75
CA VAL A 26 -28.94 -13.28 -21.07
C VAL A 26 -27.83 -12.50 -21.77
N ASP A 27 -28.23 -11.62 -22.69
CA ASP A 27 -27.37 -10.57 -23.23
C ASP A 27 -27.15 -9.49 -22.15
N ALA A 28 -26.18 -8.58 -22.34
CA ALA A 28 -25.76 -7.59 -21.33
C ALA A 28 -26.95 -6.96 -20.58
N ALA A 29 -26.98 -7.12 -19.26
CA ALA A 29 -28.17 -6.77 -18.48
C ALA A 29 -27.81 -6.18 -17.12
N VAL A 30 -28.16 -4.91 -16.93
CA VAL A 30 -28.49 -4.39 -15.60
C VAL A 30 -29.90 -4.85 -15.28
N LEU A 31 -30.07 -5.67 -14.25
CA LEU A 31 -31.40 -6.13 -13.84
C LEU A 31 -32.20 -4.97 -13.24
N THR A 32 -33.32 -4.62 -13.84
CA THR A 32 -34.17 -3.51 -13.40
C THR A 32 -35.27 -3.93 -12.41
N ALA A 33 -35.46 -5.23 -12.22
CA ALA A 33 -36.42 -5.81 -11.29
C ALA A 33 -35.97 -7.20 -10.81
N ASP A 34 -36.60 -7.68 -9.74
CA ASP A 34 -36.37 -9.03 -9.23
C ASP A 34 -36.54 -10.07 -10.34
N THR A 35 -35.52 -10.89 -10.53
CA THR A 35 -35.41 -11.80 -11.68
C THR A 35 -35.14 -13.22 -11.20
N THR A 36 -35.72 -14.22 -11.87
CA THR A 36 -35.46 -15.64 -11.57
C THR A 36 -34.89 -16.37 -12.78
N TRP A 37 -33.75 -17.02 -12.60
CA TRP A 37 -33.12 -17.92 -13.56
C TRP A 37 -33.49 -19.38 -13.26
N ARG A 38 -33.85 -20.15 -14.31
CA ARG A 38 -34.26 -21.56 -14.23
C ARG A 38 -33.76 -22.34 -15.45
N GLY A 39 -33.38 -23.61 -15.27
CA GLY A 39 -32.98 -24.50 -16.37
C GLY A 39 -31.57 -24.22 -16.89
N ASN A 40 -31.37 -24.21 -18.20
CA ASN A 40 -30.07 -23.85 -18.80
C ASN A 40 -30.07 -22.35 -19.10
N VAL A 41 -29.14 -21.61 -18.50
CA VAL A 41 -28.97 -20.16 -18.71
C VAL A 41 -27.58 -19.91 -19.29
N THR A 42 -27.49 -19.15 -20.37
CA THR A 42 -26.21 -18.74 -20.93
C THR A 42 -26.02 -17.25 -20.72
N VAL A 43 -24.94 -16.88 -20.03
CA VAL A 43 -24.54 -15.51 -19.77
C VAL A 43 -23.49 -15.14 -20.82
N GLY A 44 -23.90 -14.36 -21.83
CA GLY A 44 -23.04 -13.96 -22.94
C GLY A 44 -22.17 -12.75 -22.62
N GLU A 45 -22.69 -11.86 -21.77
CA GLU A 45 -22.06 -10.60 -21.36
C GLU A 45 -22.28 -10.34 -19.86
N ASP A 46 -21.75 -9.24 -19.36
CA ASP A 46 -21.80 -8.86 -17.95
C ASP A 46 -23.24 -8.69 -17.44
N VAL A 47 -23.48 -9.15 -16.22
CA VAL A 47 -24.77 -9.03 -15.52
C VAL A 47 -24.58 -8.24 -14.24
N LEU A 48 -25.31 -7.14 -14.09
CA LEU A 48 -25.34 -6.34 -12.87
C LEU A 48 -26.69 -6.51 -12.16
N VAL A 49 -26.63 -6.89 -10.88
CA VAL A 49 -27.78 -6.89 -9.97
C VAL A 49 -27.65 -5.64 -9.07
N PRO A 50 -28.35 -4.54 -9.35
CA PRO A 50 -28.22 -3.29 -8.61
C PRO A 50 -28.82 -3.38 -7.20
N ALA A 51 -28.51 -2.40 -6.37
CA ALA A 51 -29.08 -2.30 -5.02
C ALA A 51 -30.61 -2.27 -5.08
N GLY A 52 -31.27 -3.05 -4.20
CA GLY A 52 -32.72 -3.18 -4.18
C GLY A 52 -33.29 -4.29 -5.09
N VAL A 53 -32.48 -4.85 -6.01
CA VAL A 53 -32.88 -5.95 -6.89
C VAL A 53 -32.33 -7.29 -6.40
N THR A 54 -33.12 -8.35 -6.60
CA THR A 54 -32.77 -9.74 -6.27
C THR A 54 -32.71 -10.60 -7.53
N LEU A 55 -31.57 -11.27 -7.73
CA LEU A 55 -31.44 -12.39 -8.67
C LEU A 55 -31.62 -13.71 -7.92
N THR A 56 -32.64 -14.49 -8.28
CA THR A 56 -32.85 -15.84 -7.76
C THR A 56 -32.45 -16.87 -8.82
N VAL A 57 -31.61 -17.83 -8.46
CA VAL A 57 -31.22 -18.95 -9.31
C VAL A 57 -31.80 -20.23 -8.73
N ALA A 58 -32.80 -20.79 -9.40
CA ALA A 58 -33.58 -21.90 -8.87
C ALA A 58 -32.80 -23.23 -8.91
N ALA A 59 -33.24 -24.19 -8.10
CA ALA A 59 -32.73 -25.57 -8.09
C ALA A 59 -32.63 -26.18 -9.51
N GLY A 60 -31.56 -26.94 -9.77
CA GLY A 60 -31.33 -27.61 -11.05
C GLY A 60 -30.88 -26.70 -12.20
N THR A 61 -30.60 -25.42 -11.93
CA THR A 61 -30.15 -24.47 -12.96
C THR A 61 -28.68 -24.68 -13.30
N HIS A 62 -28.36 -24.67 -14.60
CA HIS A 62 -27.00 -24.67 -15.13
C HIS A 62 -26.72 -23.32 -15.81
N VAL A 63 -25.88 -22.52 -15.18
CA VAL A 63 -25.45 -21.21 -15.68
C VAL A 63 -24.11 -21.39 -16.39
N LYS A 64 -24.10 -21.17 -17.70
CA LYS A 64 -22.93 -21.22 -18.55
C LYS A 64 -22.48 -19.81 -18.91
N VAL A 65 -21.27 -19.44 -18.50
CA VAL A 65 -20.74 -18.09 -18.73
C VAL A 65 -19.76 -18.12 -19.90
N ALA A 66 -20.02 -17.30 -20.91
CA ALA A 66 -19.16 -17.18 -22.08
C ALA A 66 -17.88 -16.43 -21.73
N THR A 67 -16.78 -16.81 -22.38
CA THR A 67 -15.54 -16.04 -22.33
C THR A 67 -15.69 -14.81 -23.21
N ALA A 68 -15.67 -13.63 -22.60
CA ALA A 68 -15.45 -12.38 -23.29
C ALA A 68 -14.19 -11.71 -22.71
N GLU A 69 -13.24 -11.38 -23.58
CA GLU A 69 -12.20 -10.40 -23.26
C GLU A 69 -12.71 -9.05 -23.75
N SER A 70 -13.37 -8.34 -22.86
CA SER A 70 -13.96 -7.05 -23.15
C SER A 70 -12.95 -5.95 -22.84
N THR A 71 -12.82 -4.96 -23.73
CA THR A 71 -12.07 -3.72 -23.45
C THR A 71 -12.91 -2.69 -22.68
N LYS A 72 -14.12 -3.06 -22.21
CA LYS A 72 -15.07 -2.15 -21.56
C LYS A 72 -14.36 -1.40 -20.43
N THR A 73 -14.37 -0.08 -20.58
CA THR A 73 -13.89 0.88 -19.59
C THR A 73 -15.07 1.45 -18.82
N ASP A 74 -16.23 0.78 -18.86
CA ASP A 74 -17.44 1.28 -18.22
C ASP A 74 -17.31 1.16 -16.71
N PRO A 75 -17.78 2.19 -15.97
CA PRO A 75 -17.52 2.29 -14.54
C PRO A 75 -18.13 1.15 -13.76
N GLU A 76 -19.28 0.66 -14.21
CA GLU A 76 -20.11 -0.31 -13.50
C GLU A 76 -19.45 -1.67 -13.29
N TYR A 77 -18.49 -2.04 -14.14
CA TYR A 77 -17.87 -3.36 -14.15
C TYR A 77 -16.48 -3.38 -13.51
N LEU A 78 -16.14 -4.48 -12.83
CA LEU A 78 -14.95 -4.58 -11.97
C LEU A 78 -13.84 -5.46 -12.58
N SER A 79 -14.17 -6.25 -13.60
CA SER A 79 -13.31 -7.19 -14.31
C SER A 79 -13.33 -6.97 -15.83
N PRO A 80 -12.21 -7.22 -16.55
CA PRO A 80 -12.21 -7.27 -18.01
C PRO A 80 -12.80 -8.58 -18.59
N LEU A 81 -13.06 -9.57 -17.74
CA LEU A 81 -13.73 -10.83 -18.08
C LEU A 81 -15.23 -10.71 -17.77
N THR A 82 -16.06 -11.50 -18.46
CA THR A 82 -17.49 -11.61 -18.19
C THR A 82 -17.78 -11.83 -16.70
N GLU A 83 -18.55 -10.92 -16.10
CA GLU A 83 -18.85 -10.93 -14.67
C GLU A 83 -20.34 -11.01 -14.33
N ILE A 84 -20.64 -11.60 -13.17
CA ILE A 84 -21.96 -11.51 -12.52
C ILE A 84 -21.77 -10.71 -11.24
N THR A 85 -22.13 -9.43 -11.28
CA THR A 85 -21.89 -8.46 -10.21
C THR A 85 -23.14 -8.23 -9.38
N ILE A 86 -23.02 -8.40 -8.07
CA ILE A 86 -24.10 -8.37 -7.09
C ILE A 86 -23.90 -7.17 -6.15
N ARG A 87 -24.62 -6.08 -6.43
CA ARG A 87 -24.78 -4.93 -5.51
C ARG A 87 -26.10 -5.02 -4.71
N GLY A 88 -27.08 -5.74 -5.25
CA GLY A 88 -28.31 -6.13 -4.59
C GLY A 88 -28.17 -7.47 -3.86
N LYS A 89 -29.01 -8.43 -4.26
CA LYS A 89 -29.06 -9.76 -3.63
C LYS A 89 -28.95 -10.88 -4.67
N LEU A 90 -28.14 -11.89 -4.36
CA LEU A 90 -28.13 -13.18 -5.08
C LEU A 90 -28.68 -14.28 -4.16
N LYS A 91 -29.65 -15.05 -4.64
CA LYS A 91 -30.20 -16.21 -3.95
C LYS A 91 -30.10 -17.46 -4.82
N VAL A 92 -29.22 -18.39 -4.49
CA VAL A 92 -29.09 -19.68 -5.19
C VAL A 92 -29.75 -20.76 -4.35
N GLU A 93 -30.79 -21.39 -4.89
CA GLU A 93 -31.72 -22.27 -4.17
C GLU A 93 -31.54 -23.76 -4.53
N GLY A 94 -30.30 -24.25 -4.56
CA GLY A 94 -30.04 -25.67 -4.85
C GLY A 94 -30.58 -26.62 -3.77
N THR A 95 -31.10 -27.79 -4.18
CA THR A 95 -31.56 -28.88 -3.30
C THR A 95 -30.63 -30.09 -3.37
N PRO A 96 -30.75 -31.09 -2.48
CA PRO A 96 -29.94 -32.32 -2.55
C PRO A 96 -30.10 -33.08 -3.88
N GLU A 97 -31.29 -33.04 -4.48
CA GLU A 97 -31.63 -33.72 -5.73
C GLU A 97 -31.28 -32.88 -6.96
N ALA A 98 -31.22 -31.55 -6.82
CA ALA A 98 -31.04 -30.62 -7.91
C ALA A 98 -30.19 -29.40 -7.47
N GLY A 99 -28.87 -29.57 -7.47
CA GLY A 99 -27.91 -28.48 -7.24
C GLY A 99 -27.91 -27.42 -8.36
N VAL A 100 -27.17 -26.34 -8.17
CA VAL A 100 -26.96 -25.29 -9.19
C VAL A 100 -25.50 -25.27 -9.61
N ASP A 101 -25.21 -25.20 -10.91
CA ASP A 101 -23.84 -25.13 -11.43
C ASP A 101 -23.61 -23.82 -12.18
N PHE A 102 -22.54 -23.12 -11.81
CA PHE A 102 -21.96 -22.01 -12.57
C PHE A 102 -20.63 -22.49 -13.15
N SER A 103 -20.54 -22.48 -14.47
CA SER A 103 -19.32 -22.91 -15.14
C SER A 103 -19.08 -22.15 -16.43
N SER A 104 -17.81 -22.10 -16.82
CA SER A 104 -17.42 -21.55 -18.11
C SER A 104 -17.97 -22.39 -19.26
N VAL A 105 -18.33 -21.72 -20.36
CA VAL A 105 -18.60 -22.37 -21.65
C VAL A 105 -17.35 -23.04 -22.20
N SER A 106 -16.16 -22.46 -22.01
CA SER A 106 -14.92 -22.97 -22.60
C SER A 106 -14.31 -24.17 -21.86
N GLY A 107 -14.73 -24.40 -20.61
CA GLY A 107 -14.14 -25.41 -19.72
C GLY A 107 -12.71 -25.10 -19.24
N LYS A 108 -12.10 -23.99 -19.67
CA LYS A 108 -10.78 -23.54 -19.19
C LYS A 108 -10.90 -22.81 -17.86
N SER A 109 -9.99 -23.06 -16.92
CA SER A 109 -9.89 -22.26 -15.68
C SER A 109 -9.51 -20.81 -16.01
N GLY A 110 -10.03 -19.85 -15.22
CA GLY A 110 -9.76 -18.43 -15.43
C GLY A 110 -10.44 -17.78 -16.63
N SER A 111 -11.49 -18.40 -17.19
CA SER A 111 -12.08 -17.97 -18.47
C SER A 111 -13.32 -17.07 -18.34
N TRP A 112 -13.72 -16.76 -17.11
CA TRP A 112 -14.72 -15.76 -16.71
C TRP A 112 -14.38 -15.23 -15.32
N ALA A 113 -14.91 -14.07 -14.92
CA ALA A 113 -14.50 -13.41 -13.69
C ALA A 113 -14.88 -14.22 -12.43
N GLY A 114 -16.10 -14.77 -12.43
CA GLY A 114 -16.75 -15.36 -11.28
C GLY A 114 -18.00 -14.60 -10.84
N VAL A 115 -18.48 -14.91 -9.62
CA VAL A 115 -19.54 -14.14 -8.97
C VAL A 115 -18.91 -13.07 -8.08
N ILE A 116 -19.15 -11.80 -8.40
CA ILE A 116 -18.60 -10.67 -7.66
C ILE A 116 -19.70 -10.07 -6.77
N ILE A 117 -19.49 -10.04 -5.46
CA ILE A 117 -20.39 -9.43 -4.49
C ILE A 117 -19.77 -8.10 -4.06
N ASP A 118 -20.28 -6.99 -4.59
CA ASP A 118 -19.77 -5.62 -4.34
C ASP A 118 -20.76 -4.85 -3.47
N GLY A 119 -20.54 -4.86 -2.15
CA GLY A 119 -21.43 -4.25 -1.16
C GLY A 119 -22.81 -4.94 -1.02
N GLY A 120 -23.15 -5.86 -1.92
CA GLY A 120 -24.38 -6.64 -1.89
C GLY A 120 -24.30 -7.86 -0.96
N SER A 121 -25.26 -8.78 -1.14
CA SER A 121 -25.30 -10.04 -0.39
C SER A 121 -25.60 -11.23 -1.28
N ALA A 122 -25.02 -12.39 -0.96
CA ALA A 122 -25.32 -13.65 -1.62
C ALA A 122 -25.62 -14.75 -0.60
N SER A 123 -26.69 -15.51 -0.84
CA SER A 123 -27.00 -16.77 -0.16
C SER A 123 -26.97 -17.88 -1.18
N ILE A 124 -26.00 -18.79 -1.06
CA ILE A 124 -25.75 -19.86 -2.02
C ILE A 124 -25.90 -21.21 -1.33
N SER A 125 -27.02 -21.90 -1.61
CA SER A 125 -27.25 -23.29 -1.18
C SER A 125 -26.95 -24.25 -2.33
N ARG A 126 -26.07 -25.24 -2.08
CA ARG A 126 -25.74 -26.32 -3.03
C ARG A 126 -25.35 -25.83 -4.43
N GLY A 127 -24.63 -24.71 -4.47
CA GLY A 127 -24.05 -24.15 -5.67
C GLY A 127 -22.64 -24.69 -5.92
N ARG A 128 -22.36 -25.09 -7.17
CA ARG A 128 -21.02 -25.42 -7.65
C ARG A 128 -20.53 -24.30 -8.56
N ILE A 129 -19.34 -23.76 -8.31
CA ILE A 129 -18.72 -22.73 -9.14
C ILE A 129 -17.33 -23.22 -9.60
N SER A 130 -17.12 -23.21 -10.92
CA SER A 130 -15.89 -23.72 -11.52
C SER A 130 -15.46 -22.99 -12.79
N GLY A 131 -14.16 -23.08 -13.11
CA GLY A 131 -13.58 -22.50 -14.31
C GLY A 131 -13.49 -20.97 -14.29
N ALA A 132 -13.73 -20.33 -13.15
CA ALA A 132 -13.61 -18.89 -12.95
C ALA A 132 -12.16 -18.49 -12.64
N ASP A 133 -11.84 -17.21 -12.81
CA ASP A 133 -10.64 -16.63 -12.18
C ASP A 133 -10.82 -16.66 -10.66
N THR A 134 -11.87 -16.03 -10.14
CA THR A 134 -12.22 -16.09 -8.72
C THR A 134 -13.63 -16.63 -8.58
N ALA A 135 -13.83 -17.83 -8.02
CA ALA A 135 -15.16 -18.43 -7.95
C ALA A 135 -16.17 -17.49 -7.27
N ILE A 136 -15.80 -16.94 -6.11
CA ILE A 136 -16.54 -15.86 -5.45
C ILE A 136 -15.56 -14.77 -5.03
N GLN A 137 -15.80 -13.55 -5.50
CA GLN A 137 -15.10 -12.34 -5.04
C GLN A 137 -16.04 -11.54 -4.13
N LEU A 138 -15.67 -11.33 -2.88
CA LEU A 138 -16.45 -10.62 -1.88
C LEU A 138 -15.78 -9.29 -1.52
N ILE A 139 -16.44 -8.17 -1.80
CA ILE A 139 -15.94 -6.81 -1.58
C ILE A 139 -16.94 -6.09 -0.68
N ASN A 140 -16.58 -5.88 0.60
CA ASN A 140 -17.43 -5.20 1.59
C ASN A 140 -18.89 -5.70 1.66
N GLY A 141 -19.15 -6.95 1.28
CA GLY A 141 -20.49 -7.54 1.23
C GLY A 141 -20.65 -8.73 2.17
N ALA A 142 -21.80 -9.41 2.06
CA ALA A 142 -22.09 -10.60 2.85
C ALA A 142 -22.25 -11.85 1.99
N LEU A 143 -21.61 -12.96 2.39
CA LEU A 143 -21.77 -14.27 1.77
C LEU A 143 -22.23 -15.30 2.80
N ASN A 144 -23.29 -16.03 2.49
CA ASN A 144 -23.63 -17.29 3.14
C ASN A 144 -23.53 -18.42 2.10
N LEU A 145 -22.58 -19.33 2.28
CA LEU A 145 -22.37 -20.49 1.41
C LEU A 145 -22.66 -21.76 2.21
N ASP A 146 -23.70 -22.50 1.84
CA ASP A 146 -24.06 -23.77 2.45
C ASP A 146 -24.04 -24.90 1.42
N HIS A 147 -23.35 -26.00 1.74
CA HIS A 147 -23.13 -27.13 0.83
C HIS A 147 -22.54 -26.73 -0.54
N GLY A 148 -21.76 -25.65 -0.59
CA GLY A 148 -21.15 -25.14 -1.81
C GLY A 148 -19.90 -25.89 -2.22
N ILE A 149 -19.61 -25.90 -3.53
CA ILE A 149 -18.39 -26.49 -4.10
C ILE A 149 -17.68 -25.45 -4.95
N LEU A 150 -16.51 -24.99 -4.51
CA LEU A 150 -15.65 -24.06 -5.27
C LEU A 150 -14.42 -24.83 -5.75
N THR A 151 -14.32 -25.11 -7.05
CA THR A 151 -13.30 -26.02 -7.59
C THR A 151 -12.86 -25.68 -9.02
N GLY A 152 -11.59 -25.92 -9.34
CA GLY A 152 -11.05 -25.67 -10.67
C GLY A 152 -11.04 -24.18 -11.05
N ASN A 153 -10.86 -23.30 -10.06
CA ASN A 153 -10.72 -21.85 -10.23
C ASN A 153 -9.28 -21.43 -9.90
N ARG A 154 -8.89 -20.20 -10.22
CA ARG A 154 -7.64 -19.65 -9.68
C ARG A 154 -7.77 -19.33 -8.19
N TYR A 155 -8.86 -18.67 -7.77
CA TYR A 155 -9.18 -18.49 -6.36
C TYR A 155 -10.54 -19.13 -6.06
N GLY A 156 -10.64 -19.89 -4.97
CA GLY A 156 -11.90 -20.40 -4.46
C GLY A 156 -12.78 -19.24 -3.96
N LEU A 157 -12.36 -18.60 -2.87
CA LEU A 157 -13.00 -17.38 -2.34
C LEU A 157 -11.94 -16.32 -2.09
N ALA A 158 -12.11 -15.15 -2.69
CA ALA A 158 -11.34 -13.96 -2.35
C ALA A 158 -12.24 -12.96 -1.60
N ALA A 159 -11.92 -12.63 -0.35
CA ALA A 159 -12.70 -11.70 0.46
C ALA A 159 -11.88 -10.48 0.87
N MET A 160 -12.44 -9.28 0.71
CA MET A 160 -11.72 -8.02 0.76
C MET A 160 -12.50 -6.92 1.49
N GLY A 161 -11.82 -6.27 2.42
CA GLY A 161 -12.31 -5.11 3.16
C GLY A 161 -12.96 -5.46 4.49
N THR A 162 -13.00 -4.49 5.40
CA THR A 162 -13.42 -4.71 6.80
C THR A 162 -14.91 -5.00 6.95
N ALA A 163 -15.72 -4.71 5.92
CA ALA A 163 -17.14 -5.02 5.90
C ALA A 163 -17.44 -6.37 5.22
N ALA A 164 -16.44 -7.05 4.66
CA ALA A 164 -16.65 -8.35 4.00
C ALA A 164 -16.80 -9.45 5.05
N THR A 165 -17.98 -10.08 5.10
CA THR A 165 -18.27 -11.19 6.01
C THR A 165 -18.74 -12.42 5.25
N ALA A 166 -18.10 -13.57 5.46
CA ALA A 166 -18.50 -14.84 4.86
C ALA A 166 -18.76 -15.93 5.92
N GLN A 167 -19.87 -16.63 5.77
CA GLN A 167 -20.21 -17.84 6.52
C GLN A 167 -20.18 -19.03 5.56
N LEU A 168 -19.27 -19.97 5.80
CA LEU A 168 -19.09 -21.16 4.96
C LEU A 168 -19.48 -22.40 5.75
N ALA A 169 -20.62 -22.99 5.43
CA ALA A 169 -21.16 -24.17 6.09
C ALA A 169 -21.18 -25.39 5.14
N ASN A 170 -20.79 -26.56 5.65
CA ASN A 170 -20.91 -27.86 4.96
C ASN A 170 -20.31 -27.87 3.54
N SER A 171 -19.34 -27.01 3.25
CA SER A 171 -18.87 -26.71 1.89
C SER A 171 -17.48 -27.30 1.60
N ARG A 172 -17.09 -27.33 0.33
CA ARG A 172 -15.78 -27.82 -0.12
C ARG A 172 -15.10 -26.85 -1.09
N ILE A 173 -13.89 -26.43 -0.74
CA ILE A 173 -13.06 -25.50 -1.52
C ILE A 173 -11.72 -26.19 -1.80
N ALA A 174 -11.63 -26.85 -2.96
CA ALA A 174 -10.54 -27.76 -3.30
C ALA A 174 -10.26 -27.77 -4.81
N GLY A 175 -9.03 -28.11 -5.20
CA GLY A 175 -8.62 -28.17 -6.60
C GLY A 175 -8.62 -26.80 -7.30
N ASN A 176 -8.48 -25.71 -6.54
CA ASN A 176 -8.18 -24.38 -7.07
C ASN A 176 -6.66 -24.11 -7.00
N ASP A 177 -6.18 -23.02 -7.58
CA ASP A 177 -4.81 -22.56 -7.28
C ASP A 177 -4.70 -22.14 -5.81
N TYR A 178 -5.58 -21.25 -5.39
CA TYR A 178 -5.70 -20.77 -4.02
C TYR A 178 -7.10 -21.08 -3.46
N GLY A 179 -7.17 -21.57 -2.23
CA GLY A 179 -8.43 -21.87 -1.56
C GLY A 179 -9.14 -20.60 -1.08
N LEU A 180 -8.76 -20.11 0.09
CA LEU A 180 -9.24 -18.86 0.69
C LEU A 180 -8.16 -17.76 0.58
N PHE A 181 -8.57 -16.59 0.10
CA PHE A 181 -7.70 -15.44 -0.14
C PHE A 181 -8.29 -14.21 0.57
N LEU A 182 -7.78 -13.85 1.75
CA LEU A 182 -8.37 -12.84 2.64
C LEU A 182 -7.50 -11.58 2.77
N PHE A 183 -8.08 -10.41 2.52
CA PHE A 183 -7.40 -9.11 2.59
C PHE A 183 -8.23 -8.08 3.34
N GLY A 184 -7.53 -7.12 3.94
CA GLY A 184 -8.18 -5.89 4.40
C GLY A 184 -9.15 -6.10 5.56
N GLY A 185 -8.98 -7.18 6.33
CA GLY A 185 -9.79 -7.47 7.52
C GLY A 185 -11.12 -8.16 7.23
N ALA A 186 -11.25 -8.87 6.10
CA ALA A 186 -12.43 -9.68 5.83
C ALA A 186 -12.57 -10.82 6.86
N GLU A 187 -13.78 -11.05 7.34
CA GLU A 187 -14.08 -12.10 8.32
C GLU A 187 -14.69 -13.32 7.63
N VAL A 188 -14.06 -14.49 7.79
CA VAL A 188 -14.57 -15.75 7.22
C VAL A 188 -14.72 -16.80 8.31
N THR A 189 -15.96 -17.19 8.58
CA THR A 189 -16.29 -18.28 9.50
C THR A 189 -16.52 -19.58 8.74
N ARG A 190 -16.07 -20.69 9.32
CA ARG A 190 -16.13 -22.02 8.69
C ARG A 190 -16.78 -23.02 9.64
N LEU A 191 -17.83 -23.69 9.18
CA LEU A 191 -18.52 -24.76 9.91
C LEU A 191 -18.60 -26.01 9.03
N LYS A 192 -17.91 -27.09 9.41
CA LYS A 192 -17.86 -28.33 8.60
C LYS A 192 -17.50 -28.08 7.12
N THR A 193 -16.61 -27.12 6.88
CA THR A 193 -16.16 -26.75 5.54
C THR A 193 -14.72 -27.21 5.33
N GLU A 194 -14.48 -27.96 4.25
CA GLU A 194 -13.15 -28.42 3.83
C GLU A 194 -12.49 -27.37 2.93
N VAL A 195 -11.29 -26.92 3.31
CA VAL A 195 -10.41 -26.11 2.46
C VAL A 195 -9.07 -26.82 2.41
N ALA A 196 -8.88 -27.66 1.40
CA ALA A 196 -7.72 -28.53 1.27
C ALA A 196 -7.50 -28.93 -0.19
N GLY A 197 -6.26 -29.30 -0.54
CA GLY A 197 -5.94 -29.82 -1.87
C GLY A 197 -6.00 -28.76 -2.97
N ASN A 198 -5.77 -27.50 -2.63
CA ASN A 198 -5.51 -26.43 -3.61
C ASN A 198 -4.02 -26.45 -4.00
N SER A 199 -3.69 -26.14 -5.25
CA SER A 199 -2.38 -26.42 -5.84
C SER A 199 -1.25 -25.52 -5.30
N LYS A 200 -1.58 -24.29 -4.87
CA LYS A 200 -0.62 -23.32 -4.32
C LYS A 200 -0.79 -23.12 -2.83
N LYS A 201 -1.99 -22.72 -2.37
CA LYS A 201 -2.23 -22.48 -0.93
C LYS A 201 -3.70 -22.62 -0.55
N ASP A 202 -3.97 -23.30 0.57
CA ASP A 202 -5.35 -23.45 1.08
C ASP A 202 -5.89 -22.18 1.74
N LEU A 203 -5.05 -21.48 2.53
CA LEU A 203 -5.41 -20.20 3.16
C LEU A 203 -4.26 -19.21 3.01
N TYR A 204 -4.58 -18.06 2.42
CA TYR A 204 -3.78 -16.85 2.48
C TYR A 204 -4.58 -15.80 3.22
N GLU A 205 -3.99 -15.23 4.27
CA GLU A 205 -4.62 -14.17 5.05
C GLU A 205 -3.63 -13.04 5.26
N ARG A 206 -4.07 -11.82 4.95
CA ARG A 206 -3.33 -10.60 5.24
C ARG A 206 -4.17 -9.71 6.15
N PRO A 207 -3.64 -9.27 7.31
CA PRO A 207 -4.35 -8.38 8.22
C PRO A 207 -4.80 -7.10 7.51
N ALA A 208 -5.87 -6.49 8.02
CA ALA A 208 -6.19 -5.11 7.65
C ALA A 208 -5.00 -4.21 7.99
N VAL A 209 -4.50 -3.49 7.00
CA VAL A 209 -3.59 -2.38 7.26
C VAL A 209 -4.47 -1.19 7.66
N PRO A 210 -4.13 -0.42 8.71
CA PRO A 210 -4.90 0.75 9.11
C PRO A 210 -5.18 1.70 7.94
N ALA A 211 -6.29 2.42 7.97
CA ALA A 211 -6.58 3.42 6.95
C ALA A 211 -5.43 4.46 6.88
N PRO A 212 -5.02 4.90 5.68
CA PRO A 212 -4.06 6.00 5.56
C PRO A 212 -4.59 7.26 6.25
N ALA A 213 -3.69 8.10 6.77
CA ALA A 213 -4.06 9.49 7.04
C ALA A 213 -4.47 10.15 5.72
N THR A 214 -5.59 10.89 5.69
CA THR A 214 -6.10 11.58 4.51
C THR A 214 -6.19 13.08 4.74
N LYS A 215 -6.06 13.85 3.66
CA LYS A 215 -6.30 15.29 3.65
C LYS A 215 -7.71 15.58 3.18
N ALA A 216 -8.45 16.36 3.97
CA ALA A 216 -9.74 16.90 3.59
C ALA A 216 -9.77 18.39 3.89
N TYR A 217 -10.44 19.14 3.03
CA TYR A 217 -10.80 20.53 3.30
C TYR A 217 -12.14 20.58 4.07
N VAL A 218 -12.28 21.60 4.93
CA VAL A 218 -13.49 21.83 5.71
C VAL A 218 -14.25 22.99 5.11
N ALA A 219 -15.50 22.74 4.70
CA ALA A 219 -16.37 23.77 4.14
C ALA A 219 -16.88 24.72 5.23
N ARG A 220 -17.13 25.97 4.85
CA ARG A 220 -17.83 26.95 5.70
C ARG A 220 -19.32 26.90 5.41
N GLU A 221 -20.16 27.24 6.38
CA GLU A 221 -21.58 27.43 6.10
C GLU A 221 -21.82 28.81 5.49
N LEU A 222 -22.52 28.84 4.35
CA LEU A 222 -22.85 30.05 3.61
C LEU A 222 -24.32 29.99 3.17
N PRO A 223 -25.05 31.12 3.17
CA PRO A 223 -26.36 31.18 2.53
C PRO A 223 -26.22 30.99 1.01
N ILE A 224 -27.25 30.44 0.36
CA ILE A 224 -27.28 30.31 -1.10
C ILE A 224 -27.22 31.71 -1.71
N ALA A 225 -26.15 31.99 -2.45
CA ALA A 225 -25.93 33.25 -3.13
C ALA A 225 -26.60 33.24 -4.52
N ARG A 226 -26.58 32.09 -5.21
CA ARG A 226 -27.21 31.93 -6.51
C ARG A 226 -27.63 30.48 -6.75
N GLU A 227 -28.70 30.31 -7.50
CA GLU A 227 -29.20 29.02 -7.96
C GLU A 227 -29.34 29.03 -9.48
N TYR A 228 -28.97 27.92 -10.10
CA TYR A 228 -28.99 27.71 -11.55
C TYR A 228 -29.80 26.47 -11.90
N GLY A 229 -30.53 26.52 -13.03
CA GLY A 229 -31.08 25.35 -13.72
C GLY A 229 -30.18 24.95 -14.89
N ASP A 230 -30.78 24.62 -16.03
CA ASP A 230 -30.05 24.53 -17.31
C ASP A 230 -29.73 25.95 -17.80
N GLU A 231 -28.44 26.29 -17.97
CA GLU A 231 -28.02 27.64 -18.35
C GLU A 231 -26.73 27.63 -19.19
N VAL A 232 -26.58 28.62 -20.07
CA VAL A 232 -25.35 28.87 -20.85
C VAL A 232 -24.67 30.13 -20.33
N LEU A 233 -23.44 30.00 -19.85
CA LEU A 233 -22.61 31.09 -19.33
C LEU A 233 -21.74 31.68 -20.44
N ALA A 234 -22.31 32.57 -21.26
CA ALA A 234 -21.57 33.28 -22.30
C ALA A 234 -20.64 34.36 -21.70
N GLY A 235 -19.46 34.54 -22.30
CA GLY A 235 -18.45 35.51 -21.81
C GLY A 235 -17.85 35.13 -20.46
N GLU A 236 -17.32 36.12 -19.72
CA GLU A 236 -16.74 35.87 -18.39
C GLU A 236 -17.82 35.86 -17.31
N THR A 237 -17.93 34.74 -16.59
CA THR A 237 -18.80 34.58 -15.43
C THR A 237 -17.96 34.30 -14.19
N VAL A 238 -18.26 35.03 -13.11
CA VAL A 238 -17.59 34.87 -11.81
C VAL A 238 -18.56 34.26 -10.80
N TRP A 239 -18.16 33.15 -10.19
CA TRP A 239 -18.86 32.52 -9.07
C TRP A 239 -18.19 32.82 -7.74
N GLN A 240 -19.01 33.20 -6.76
CA GLN A 240 -18.61 33.47 -5.39
C GLN A 240 -19.74 33.14 -4.41
N GLY A 241 -19.40 32.70 -3.20
CA GLY A 241 -20.37 32.30 -2.18
C GLY A 241 -20.86 30.85 -2.36
N ARG A 242 -22.10 30.55 -1.97
CA ARG A 242 -22.69 29.22 -2.17
C ARG A 242 -23.58 29.21 -3.42
N ILE A 243 -23.25 28.36 -4.38
CA ILE A 243 -23.92 28.20 -5.67
C ILE A 243 -24.65 26.87 -5.67
N ARG A 244 -25.94 26.85 -6.02
CA ARG A 244 -26.72 25.63 -6.21
C ARG A 244 -26.98 25.41 -7.71
N VAL A 245 -26.75 24.19 -8.19
CA VAL A 245 -26.90 23.81 -9.60
C VAL A 245 -27.90 22.65 -9.69
N ASN A 246 -29.05 22.91 -10.30
CA ASN A 246 -30.16 21.99 -10.51
C ASN A 246 -30.40 21.73 -12.01
N GLY A 247 -29.32 21.69 -12.79
CA GLY A 247 -29.32 21.42 -14.24
C GLY A 247 -27.90 21.27 -14.79
N VAL A 248 -27.75 21.38 -16.10
CA VAL A 248 -26.47 21.36 -16.80
C VAL A 248 -26.04 22.78 -17.16
N ILE A 249 -24.92 23.22 -16.58
CA ILE A 249 -24.32 24.52 -16.89
C ILE A 249 -23.32 24.38 -18.02
N ARG A 250 -23.52 25.14 -19.10
CA ARG A 250 -22.63 25.12 -20.26
C ARG A 250 -21.78 26.38 -20.31
N VAL A 251 -20.47 26.22 -20.40
CA VAL A 251 -19.52 27.30 -20.67
C VAL A 251 -19.03 27.12 -22.12
N PRO A 252 -19.53 27.88 -23.10
CA PRO A 252 -19.16 27.72 -24.51
C PRO A 252 -17.68 28.11 -24.73
N GLU A 253 -17.15 27.84 -25.94
CA GLU A 253 -15.73 28.02 -26.30
C GLU A 253 -15.17 29.44 -26.02
N ASP A 254 -15.97 30.48 -26.23
CA ASP A 254 -15.64 31.87 -25.93
C ASP A 254 -15.92 32.29 -24.47
N GLY A 255 -16.54 31.39 -23.70
CA GLY A 255 -16.90 31.56 -22.31
C GLY A 255 -15.74 31.31 -21.34
N ARG A 256 -15.81 31.95 -20.18
CA ARG A 256 -14.84 31.75 -19.10
C ARG A 256 -15.56 31.71 -17.76
N LEU A 257 -15.42 30.60 -17.04
CA LEU A 257 -15.92 30.46 -15.68
C LEU A 257 -14.78 30.62 -14.68
N VAL A 258 -14.87 31.66 -13.84
CA VAL A 258 -13.94 31.94 -12.75
C VAL A 258 -14.65 31.65 -11.43
N ILE A 259 -14.07 30.77 -10.61
CA ILE A 259 -14.61 30.40 -9.30
C ILE A 259 -13.65 30.91 -8.23
N LEU A 260 -14.12 31.83 -7.39
CA LEU A 260 -13.29 32.52 -6.39
C LEU A 260 -13.02 31.64 -5.15
N PRO A 261 -11.95 31.90 -4.39
CA PRO A 261 -11.67 31.18 -3.15
C PRO A 261 -12.84 31.15 -2.16
N GLY A 262 -13.04 30.00 -1.52
CA GLY A 262 -14.12 29.79 -0.54
C GLY A 262 -15.50 29.54 -1.14
N THR A 263 -15.63 29.46 -2.46
CA THR A 263 -16.89 29.14 -3.13
C THR A 263 -17.30 27.69 -2.90
N ILE A 264 -18.60 27.45 -2.69
CA ILE A 264 -19.19 26.12 -2.54
C ILE A 264 -20.19 25.94 -3.66
N VAL A 265 -19.95 24.98 -4.55
CA VAL A 265 -20.84 24.58 -5.64
C VAL A 265 -21.52 23.27 -5.25
N GLU A 266 -22.84 23.28 -5.14
CA GLU A 266 -23.66 22.12 -4.78
C GLU A 266 -24.56 21.72 -5.93
N PHE A 267 -24.55 20.44 -6.30
CA PHE A 267 -25.36 19.90 -7.38
C PHE A 267 -26.56 19.11 -6.82
N GLY A 268 -27.79 19.48 -7.18
CA GLY A 268 -28.98 18.69 -6.86
C GLY A 268 -28.97 17.35 -7.59
N LYS A 269 -29.53 16.30 -7.00
CA LYS A 269 -29.70 15.04 -7.72
C LYS A 269 -30.89 15.10 -8.67
N LYS A 270 -30.65 14.74 -9.92
CA LYS A 270 -31.68 14.50 -10.94
C LYS A 270 -31.29 13.24 -11.70
N ASP A 271 -32.14 12.22 -11.66
CA ASP A 271 -31.90 10.90 -12.25
C ASP A 271 -33.20 10.49 -12.97
N THR A 272 -33.27 10.74 -14.28
CA THR A 272 -34.50 10.51 -15.06
C THR A 272 -34.59 9.12 -15.67
N ASN A 273 -33.46 8.41 -15.79
CA ASN A 273 -33.39 7.06 -16.33
C ASN A 273 -33.40 5.95 -15.25
N GLY A 274 -33.27 6.33 -13.97
CA GLY A 274 -33.37 5.43 -12.82
C GLY A 274 -32.16 4.51 -12.64
N ASP A 275 -31.02 4.86 -13.23
CA ASP A 275 -29.77 4.08 -13.09
C ASP A 275 -29.02 4.39 -11.77
N GLY A 276 -29.50 5.37 -11.01
CA GLY A 276 -28.93 5.81 -9.74
C GLY A 276 -27.93 6.96 -9.86
N ILE A 277 -27.61 7.41 -11.08
CA ILE A 277 -26.63 8.43 -11.39
C ILE A 277 -27.32 9.78 -11.63
N GLY A 278 -26.77 10.83 -11.03
CA GLY A 278 -27.23 12.20 -11.24
C GLY A 278 -26.77 12.78 -12.59
N GLU A 279 -27.63 13.57 -13.20
CA GLU A 279 -27.46 14.17 -14.53
C GLU A 279 -26.96 15.63 -14.48
N ASN A 280 -27.07 16.28 -13.32
CA ASN A 280 -26.67 17.68 -13.15
C ASN A 280 -25.14 17.81 -13.12
N GLY A 281 -24.59 18.87 -13.71
CA GLY A 281 -23.14 19.02 -13.83
C GLY A 281 -22.70 20.27 -14.60
N LEU A 282 -21.39 20.36 -14.86
CA LEU A 282 -20.79 21.41 -15.68
C LEU A 282 -20.32 20.83 -17.00
N LEU A 283 -20.56 21.53 -18.10
CA LEU A 283 -19.98 21.27 -19.42
C LEU A 283 -19.19 22.50 -19.88
N VAL A 284 -17.88 22.43 -19.77
CA VAL A 284 -16.95 23.50 -20.08
C VAL A 284 -16.27 23.21 -21.41
N GLN A 285 -16.59 24.00 -22.43
CA GLN A 285 -15.91 24.03 -23.72
C GLN A 285 -14.97 25.25 -23.83
N GLY A 286 -15.27 26.31 -23.09
CA GLY A 286 -14.38 27.45 -22.89
C GLY A 286 -13.37 27.20 -21.78
N ARG A 287 -13.12 28.20 -20.93
CA ARG A 287 -12.08 28.12 -19.89
C ARG A 287 -12.62 28.03 -18.47
N LEU A 288 -12.08 27.11 -17.67
CA LEU A 288 -12.30 27.00 -16.23
C LEU A 288 -11.08 27.50 -15.43
N LEU A 289 -11.34 28.41 -14.49
CA LEU A 289 -10.39 28.84 -13.47
C LEU A 289 -11.03 28.70 -12.08
N ALA A 290 -10.79 27.58 -11.42
CA ALA A 290 -11.17 27.34 -10.03
C ALA A 290 -9.94 27.43 -9.14
N LYS A 291 -9.72 28.61 -8.54
CA LYS A 291 -8.49 28.87 -7.77
C LYS A 291 -8.82 29.19 -6.32
N GLY A 292 -8.86 28.16 -5.49
CA GLY A 292 -8.97 28.28 -4.03
C GLY A 292 -7.65 28.61 -3.37
N THR A 293 -7.64 28.59 -2.03
CA THR A 293 -6.42 28.65 -1.22
C THR A 293 -6.49 27.64 -0.08
N ALA A 294 -5.36 27.37 0.59
CA ALA A 294 -5.34 26.48 1.75
C ALA A 294 -6.31 26.87 2.88
N THR A 295 -6.64 28.16 3.01
CA THR A 295 -7.55 28.69 4.06
C THR A 295 -8.97 29.00 3.54
N ALA A 296 -9.14 29.04 2.22
CA ALA A 296 -10.42 29.24 1.53
C ALA A 296 -10.50 28.31 0.30
N PRO A 297 -10.61 26.98 0.52
CA PRO A 297 -10.73 26.01 -0.57
C PRO A 297 -12.08 26.13 -1.28
N ILE A 298 -12.14 25.65 -2.53
CA ILE A 298 -13.38 25.58 -3.33
C ILE A 298 -13.98 24.18 -3.19
N PHE A 299 -15.30 24.07 -3.07
CA PHE A 299 -16.01 22.78 -2.97
C PHE A 299 -16.92 22.53 -4.16
N PHE A 300 -16.94 21.30 -4.65
CA PHE A 300 -17.92 20.76 -5.60
C PHE A 300 -18.50 19.47 -4.98
N ARG A 301 -19.79 19.46 -4.65
CA ARG A 301 -20.41 18.36 -3.88
C ARG A 301 -21.90 18.15 -4.19
N SER A 302 -22.45 17.05 -3.69
CA SER A 302 -23.90 16.82 -3.69
C SER A 302 -24.64 17.87 -2.84
N ALA A 303 -25.81 18.29 -3.31
CA ALA A 303 -26.75 19.13 -2.56
C ALA A 303 -27.69 18.32 -1.66
N GLU A 304 -27.65 16.98 -1.74
CA GLU A 304 -28.53 16.08 -1.01
C GLU A 304 -28.23 16.07 0.49
N THR A 305 -29.25 15.76 1.29
CA THR A 305 -29.11 15.65 2.76
C THR A 305 -28.30 14.43 3.19
N HIS A 306 -28.25 13.40 2.34
CA HIS A 306 -27.49 12.18 2.54
C HIS A 306 -26.69 11.88 1.26
N PRO A 307 -25.55 12.58 1.05
CA PRO A 307 -24.77 12.45 -0.17
C PRO A 307 -24.36 11.00 -0.45
N ARG A 308 -24.46 10.60 -1.71
CA ARG A 308 -24.02 9.31 -2.22
C ARG A 308 -23.10 9.52 -3.42
N ILE A 309 -22.19 8.58 -3.62
CA ILE A 309 -21.41 8.48 -4.85
C ILE A 309 -22.37 8.50 -6.04
N GLY A 310 -22.15 9.41 -6.99
CA GLY A 310 -22.93 9.51 -8.22
C GLY A 310 -24.18 10.38 -8.10
N ASP A 311 -24.31 11.24 -7.09
CA ASP A 311 -25.47 12.13 -6.96
C ASP A 311 -25.51 13.23 -8.05
N TRP A 312 -24.39 13.49 -8.71
CA TRP A 312 -24.28 14.42 -9.83
C TRP A 312 -23.28 13.90 -10.87
N ASP A 313 -23.36 14.38 -12.10
CA ASP A 313 -22.62 13.84 -13.24
C ASP A 313 -21.12 14.13 -13.11
N ALA A 314 -20.70 15.33 -13.52
CA ALA A 314 -19.29 15.65 -13.63
C ALA A 314 -18.99 17.15 -13.80
N ILE A 315 -17.72 17.49 -13.58
CA ILE A 315 -17.11 18.67 -14.20
C ILE A 315 -16.54 18.21 -15.55
N ASN A 316 -17.34 18.31 -16.61
CA ASN A 316 -16.95 17.97 -17.97
C ASN A 316 -16.16 19.13 -18.59
N ILE A 317 -14.94 18.88 -19.07
CA ILE A 317 -14.14 19.85 -19.84
C ILE A 317 -13.83 19.24 -21.21
N MET A 318 -14.35 19.82 -22.29
CA MET A 318 -14.37 19.19 -23.61
C MET A 318 -13.85 20.15 -24.67
N ASN A 319 -12.85 19.71 -25.46
CA ASN A 319 -12.23 20.51 -26.53
C ASN A 319 -11.72 21.88 -26.04
N SER A 320 -11.01 21.88 -24.91
CA SER A 320 -10.48 23.08 -24.24
C SER A 320 -8.96 22.98 -24.06
N ASP A 321 -8.24 22.89 -25.18
CA ASP A 321 -6.78 22.74 -25.24
C ASP A 321 -6.05 24.05 -25.60
N GLY A 322 -6.76 25.06 -26.12
CA GLY A 322 -6.17 26.36 -26.51
C GLY A 322 -5.57 27.17 -25.35
N SER A 323 -6.04 26.99 -24.12
CA SER A 323 -5.41 27.57 -22.92
C SER A 323 -5.59 26.66 -21.70
N GLN A 324 -4.62 26.67 -20.78
CA GLN A 324 -4.66 25.79 -19.62
C GLN A 324 -5.82 26.13 -18.67
N ASN A 325 -6.63 25.11 -18.39
CA ASN A 325 -7.62 25.08 -17.32
C ASN A 325 -6.93 24.83 -15.97
N LEU A 326 -7.48 25.39 -14.89
CA LEU A 326 -6.89 25.28 -13.55
C LEU A 326 -7.91 24.90 -12.49
N MET A 327 -7.55 23.90 -11.69
CA MET A 327 -8.16 23.59 -10.40
C MET A 327 -7.08 23.62 -9.31
N GLU A 328 -7.21 24.53 -8.34
CA GLU A 328 -6.24 24.69 -7.27
C GLU A 328 -6.94 24.79 -5.92
N TYR A 329 -6.52 24.00 -4.92
CA TYR A 329 -7.16 23.93 -3.60
C TYR A 329 -8.69 23.68 -3.69
N CYS A 330 -9.08 22.74 -4.55
CA CYS A 330 -10.46 22.30 -4.71
C CYS A 330 -10.71 21.00 -3.92
N GLN A 331 -11.95 20.77 -3.48
CA GLN A 331 -12.45 19.47 -3.03
C GLN A 331 -13.65 19.07 -3.90
N ILE A 332 -13.56 17.91 -4.53
CA ILE A 332 -14.58 17.35 -5.41
C ILE A 332 -15.07 16.03 -4.82
N GLU A 333 -16.37 15.94 -4.55
CA GLU A 333 -16.98 14.80 -3.88
C GLU A 333 -18.38 14.46 -4.37
N ASP A 334 -18.77 13.19 -4.16
CA ASP A 334 -20.10 12.63 -4.44
C ASP A 334 -20.47 12.56 -5.93
N ALA A 335 -19.52 12.83 -6.83
CA ALA A 335 -19.75 12.81 -8.27
C ALA A 335 -19.75 11.40 -8.84
N TYR A 336 -20.38 11.24 -10.00
CA TYR A 336 -20.12 10.09 -10.85
C TYR A 336 -18.71 10.21 -11.47
N ARG A 337 -18.36 11.35 -12.05
CA ARG A 337 -16.99 11.62 -12.51
C ARG A 337 -16.53 12.99 -12.02
N GLY A 338 -15.67 13.03 -11.00
CA GLY A 338 -15.28 14.29 -10.34
C GLY A 338 -14.75 15.34 -11.33
N ALA A 339 -13.65 15.02 -12.01
CA ALA A 339 -13.18 15.78 -13.17
C ALA A 339 -13.11 14.86 -14.39
N HIS A 340 -13.83 15.20 -15.46
CA HIS A 340 -13.89 14.42 -16.69
C HIS A 340 -13.52 15.32 -17.87
N PHE A 341 -12.44 15.01 -18.60
CA PHE A 341 -12.00 15.90 -19.67
C PHE A 341 -11.41 15.22 -20.91
N HIS A 342 -11.72 15.76 -22.09
CA HIS A 342 -11.34 15.25 -23.41
C HIS A 342 -10.76 16.38 -24.26
N PHE A 343 -9.71 16.12 -25.03
CA PHE A 343 -9.05 17.14 -25.87
C PHE A 343 -8.80 18.44 -25.10
N SER A 344 -8.16 18.33 -23.92
CA SER A 344 -8.06 19.43 -22.96
C SER A 344 -6.67 19.55 -22.36
N ASN A 345 -6.34 20.77 -21.91
CA ASN A 345 -5.13 21.06 -21.13
C ASN A 345 -5.51 21.46 -19.71
N LEU A 346 -5.16 20.64 -18.71
CA LEU A 346 -5.61 20.82 -17.33
C LEU A 346 -4.45 20.65 -16.32
N SER A 347 -4.31 21.65 -15.45
CA SER A 347 -3.50 21.57 -14.24
C SER A 347 -4.40 21.48 -13.01
N ILE A 348 -4.13 20.48 -12.16
CA ILE A 348 -4.83 20.29 -10.89
C ILE A 348 -3.79 20.22 -9.78
N ASN A 349 -3.84 21.16 -8.84
CA ASN A 349 -2.85 21.25 -7.77
C ASN A 349 -3.51 21.35 -6.39
N HIS A 350 -2.87 20.73 -5.39
CA HIS A 350 -3.31 20.77 -3.99
C HIS A 350 -4.80 20.45 -3.79
N SER A 351 -5.41 19.64 -4.63
CA SER A 351 -6.84 19.37 -4.61
C SER A 351 -7.16 17.98 -4.05
N VAL A 352 -8.42 17.78 -3.66
CA VAL A 352 -8.93 16.54 -3.05
C VAL A 352 -10.05 15.99 -3.92
N PHE A 353 -9.93 14.74 -4.35
CA PHE A 353 -10.98 13.96 -5.02
C PHE A 353 -11.35 12.79 -4.12
N ARG A 354 -12.54 12.84 -3.54
CA ARG A 354 -12.98 11.80 -2.60
C ARG A 354 -14.42 11.39 -2.80
N HIS A 355 -14.72 10.13 -2.51
CA HIS A 355 -16.11 9.64 -2.52
C HIS A 355 -16.79 9.89 -3.87
N ASN A 356 -16.06 9.73 -4.97
CA ASN A 356 -16.60 9.76 -6.33
C ASN A 356 -16.63 8.35 -6.90
N TYR A 357 -17.42 8.14 -7.94
CA TYR A 357 -17.34 6.89 -8.68
C TYR A 357 -16.00 6.85 -9.42
N ARG A 358 -15.70 7.90 -10.18
CA ARG A 358 -14.36 8.19 -10.69
C ARG A 358 -13.86 9.51 -10.13
N GLY A 359 -12.67 9.51 -9.56
CA GLY A 359 -12.03 10.76 -9.14
C GLY A 359 -11.71 11.63 -10.35
N ILE A 360 -10.82 11.13 -11.21
CA ILE A 360 -10.31 11.86 -12.38
C ILE A 360 -10.36 10.96 -13.61
N GLN A 361 -11.00 11.43 -14.69
CA GLN A 361 -11.08 10.73 -15.97
C GLN A 361 -10.62 11.64 -17.12
N PHE A 362 -9.73 11.14 -17.98
CA PHE A 362 -9.24 11.93 -19.11
C PHE A 362 -8.88 11.16 -20.37
N GLN A 363 -8.93 11.86 -21.51
CA GLN A 363 -8.63 11.33 -22.83
C GLN A 363 -8.03 12.41 -23.75
N GLU A 364 -7.07 12.04 -24.60
CA GLU A 364 -6.52 12.93 -25.64
C GLU A 364 -6.09 14.30 -25.08
N SER A 365 -5.48 14.31 -23.89
CA SER A 365 -5.28 15.52 -23.09
C SER A 365 -3.83 15.71 -22.62
N ALA A 366 -3.51 16.95 -22.25
CA ALA A 366 -2.29 17.30 -21.53
C ALA A 366 -2.64 17.52 -20.05
N VAL A 367 -2.03 16.74 -19.15
CA VAL A 367 -2.45 16.65 -17.75
C VAL A 367 -1.27 16.89 -16.82
N GLU A 368 -1.41 17.84 -15.90
CA GLU A 368 -0.47 18.06 -14.81
C GLU A 368 -1.19 17.94 -13.46
N LEU A 369 -0.80 16.96 -12.66
CA LEU A 369 -1.35 16.74 -11.32
C LEU A 369 -0.23 16.86 -10.29
N ARG A 370 -0.32 17.83 -9.37
CA ARG A 370 0.66 18.01 -8.29
C ARG A 370 0.03 18.10 -6.91
N ASP A 371 0.61 17.38 -5.95
CA ASP A 371 0.26 17.48 -4.52
C ASP A 371 -1.24 17.24 -4.22
N ASN A 372 -1.91 16.43 -5.05
CA ASN A 372 -3.32 16.10 -4.89
C ASN A 372 -3.54 14.88 -4.01
N TRP A 373 -4.74 14.77 -3.45
CA TRP A 373 -5.24 13.61 -2.71
C TRP A 373 -6.43 13.01 -3.45
N VAL A 374 -6.31 11.76 -3.86
CA VAL A 374 -7.34 11.00 -4.57
C VAL A 374 -7.63 9.74 -3.75
N TYR A 375 -8.75 9.72 -3.01
CA TYR A 375 -9.04 8.62 -2.09
C TYR A 375 -10.50 8.28 -1.90
N GLY A 376 -10.80 7.04 -1.53
CA GLY A 376 -12.18 6.61 -1.28
C GLY A 376 -13.08 6.65 -2.53
N ASN A 377 -12.49 6.63 -3.73
CA ASN A 377 -13.22 6.54 -4.98
C ASN A 377 -13.33 5.07 -5.43
N LYS A 378 -14.33 4.72 -6.24
CA LYS A 378 -14.36 3.39 -6.88
C LYS A 378 -13.21 3.25 -7.88
N ASN A 379 -12.92 4.30 -8.64
CA ASN A 379 -11.71 4.41 -9.44
C ASN A 379 -11.04 5.76 -9.16
N GLY A 380 -9.77 5.74 -8.75
CA GLY A 380 -9.03 6.96 -8.43
C GLY A 380 -8.75 7.79 -9.69
N MET A 381 -8.12 7.17 -10.68
CA MET A 381 -7.73 7.84 -11.92
C MET A 381 -7.81 6.90 -13.13
N GLN A 382 -8.48 7.37 -14.19
CA GLN A 382 -8.57 6.70 -15.48
C GLN A 382 -8.11 7.63 -16.60
N GLY A 383 -7.13 7.22 -17.38
CA GLY A 383 -6.55 8.05 -18.43
C GLY A 383 -6.32 7.28 -19.72
N ARG A 384 -6.51 7.93 -20.88
CA ARG A 384 -6.07 7.37 -22.15
C ARG A 384 -5.54 8.37 -23.17
N ASP A 385 -4.69 7.91 -24.09
CA ASP A 385 -4.29 8.68 -25.27
C ASP A 385 -3.69 10.07 -24.93
N SER A 386 -2.98 10.20 -23.81
CA SER A 386 -2.67 11.50 -23.17
C SER A 386 -1.20 11.65 -22.76
N THR A 387 -0.76 12.90 -22.58
CA THR A 387 0.52 13.22 -21.91
C THR A 387 0.25 13.59 -20.46
N VAL A 388 0.92 12.93 -19.51
CA VAL A 388 0.59 12.99 -18.08
C VAL A 388 1.83 13.23 -17.24
N ALA A 389 1.81 14.28 -16.43
CA ALA A 389 2.81 14.57 -15.40
C ALA A 389 2.17 14.44 -14.00
N LEU A 390 2.66 13.49 -13.20
CA LEU A 390 2.25 13.26 -11.82
C LEU A 390 3.40 13.59 -10.88
N ALA A 391 3.22 14.55 -9.98
CA ALA A 391 4.20 14.86 -8.94
C ALA A 391 3.57 14.86 -7.53
N ASN A 392 4.14 14.10 -6.60
CA ASN A 392 3.78 14.15 -5.18
C ASN A 392 2.29 13.90 -4.86
N ASN A 393 1.56 13.21 -5.73
CA ASN A 393 0.15 12.89 -5.50
C ASN A 393 -0.01 11.69 -4.56
N TRP A 394 -1.09 11.70 -3.78
CA TRP A 394 -1.54 10.59 -2.95
C TRP A 394 -2.77 9.94 -3.60
N ILE A 395 -2.60 8.79 -4.24
CA ILE A 395 -3.66 7.99 -4.84
C ILE A 395 -3.86 6.77 -3.95
N THR A 396 -4.80 6.88 -3.00
CA THR A 396 -4.83 6.00 -1.84
C THR A 396 -6.21 5.55 -1.42
N ALA A 397 -6.35 4.33 -0.88
CA ALA A 397 -7.62 3.82 -0.37
C ALA A 397 -8.79 3.94 -1.37
N ASN A 398 -8.49 3.85 -2.66
CA ASN A 398 -9.50 3.66 -3.70
C ASN A 398 -9.72 2.16 -3.90
N TYR A 399 -10.82 1.79 -4.57
CA TYR A 399 -10.95 0.41 -5.03
C TYR A 399 -9.91 0.13 -6.13
N ASP A 400 -9.92 0.90 -7.22
CA ASP A 400 -8.83 0.97 -8.21
C ASP A 400 -7.97 2.21 -8.01
N GLY A 401 -6.64 2.08 -8.05
CA GLY A 401 -5.70 3.20 -7.96
C GLY A 401 -5.71 4.08 -9.22
N ALA A 402 -4.73 3.86 -10.11
CA ALA A 402 -4.64 4.54 -11.40
C ALA A 402 -4.53 3.55 -12.55
N ASN A 403 -5.32 3.75 -13.61
CA ASN A 403 -5.33 2.93 -14.82
C ASN A 403 -5.14 3.81 -16.06
N LEU A 404 -3.99 3.66 -16.73
CA LEU A 404 -3.58 4.51 -17.83
C LEU A 404 -3.28 3.68 -19.08
N TYR A 405 -3.80 4.12 -20.21
CA TYR A 405 -3.74 3.40 -21.48
C TYR A 405 -3.26 4.31 -22.62
N ARG A 406 -2.23 3.91 -23.36
CA ARG A 406 -1.65 4.76 -24.42
C ARG A 406 -1.28 6.16 -23.93
N VAL A 407 -0.62 6.25 -22.78
CA VAL A 407 -0.16 7.53 -22.22
C VAL A 407 1.36 7.69 -22.34
N ASN A 408 1.82 8.94 -22.40
CA ASN A 408 3.20 9.31 -22.10
C ASN A 408 3.27 9.85 -20.67
N LEU A 409 3.76 9.04 -19.74
CA LEU A 409 3.74 9.31 -18.31
C LEU A 409 5.10 9.70 -17.75
N THR A 410 5.15 10.81 -17.02
CA THR A 410 6.21 11.09 -16.04
C THR A 410 5.61 11.11 -14.64
N ALA A 411 6.06 10.22 -13.76
CA ALA A 411 5.60 10.13 -12.38
C ALA A 411 6.77 10.23 -11.40
N ASN A 412 6.79 11.28 -10.58
CA ASN A 412 7.80 11.52 -9.57
C ASN A 412 7.19 11.70 -8.16
N GLY A 413 7.73 11.00 -7.16
CA GLY A 413 7.34 11.24 -5.76
C GLY A 413 5.90 10.86 -5.38
N ASN A 414 5.17 10.15 -6.25
CA ASN A 414 3.77 9.81 -6.01
C ASN A 414 3.64 8.61 -5.06
N ARG A 415 2.48 8.52 -4.42
CA ARG A 415 2.11 7.43 -3.51
C ARG A 415 0.87 6.74 -4.04
N PHE A 416 1.04 5.54 -4.59
CA PHE A 416 -0.05 4.63 -4.98
C PHE A 416 -0.24 3.63 -3.84
N PHE A 417 -1.13 3.97 -2.90
CA PHE A 417 -1.04 3.45 -1.54
C PHE A 417 -2.33 2.80 -1.05
N ARG A 418 -2.29 1.53 -0.67
CA ARG A 418 -3.43 0.80 -0.05
C ARG A 418 -4.71 0.87 -0.89
N ASN A 419 -4.61 0.81 -2.22
CA ASN A 419 -5.77 0.62 -3.09
C ASN A 419 -6.18 -0.86 -3.07
N MET A 420 -7.47 -1.17 -3.19
CA MET A 420 -7.95 -2.55 -3.04
C MET A 420 -7.51 -3.46 -4.18
N LYS A 421 -7.26 -2.92 -5.37
CA LYS A 421 -6.82 -3.65 -6.57
C LYS A 421 -5.41 -3.25 -6.98
N GLU A 422 -5.21 -2.70 -8.18
CA GLU A 422 -3.91 -2.16 -8.62
C GLU A 422 -3.58 -0.80 -8.00
N GLY A 423 -2.29 -0.57 -7.72
CA GLY A 423 -1.76 0.76 -7.44
C GLY A 423 -1.67 1.59 -8.72
N LEU A 424 -0.90 1.10 -9.70
CA LEU A 424 -0.77 1.72 -11.02
C LEU A 424 -0.78 0.64 -12.12
N ARG A 425 -1.69 0.78 -13.09
CA ARG A 425 -1.73 -0.01 -14.33
C ARG A 425 -1.37 0.87 -15.53
N LEU A 426 -0.44 0.37 -16.34
CA LEU A 426 0.00 0.94 -17.61
C LEU A 426 -0.22 -0.09 -18.72
N ARG A 427 -0.87 0.31 -19.81
CA ARG A 427 -0.99 -0.49 -21.02
C ARG A 427 -0.68 0.34 -22.25
N GLU A 428 0.09 -0.20 -23.20
CA GLU A 428 0.47 0.50 -24.44
C GLU A 428 1.08 1.89 -24.21
N SER A 429 1.73 2.09 -23.07
CA SER A 429 2.18 3.41 -22.62
C SER A 429 3.69 3.54 -22.71
N THR A 430 4.19 4.77 -22.61
CA THR A 430 5.61 5.05 -22.28
C THR A 430 5.64 5.69 -20.91
N ALA A 431 6.59 5.30 -20.06
CA ALA A 431 6.58 5.75 -18.67
C ALA A 431 7.97 5.93 -18.06
N VAL A 432 8.14 7.05 -17.35
CA VAL A 432 9.26 7.32 -16.45
C VAL A 432 8.71 7.40 -15.02
N LEU A 433 9.09 6.44 -14.18
CA LEU A 433 8.68 6.35 -12.78
C LEU A 433 9.91 6.52 -11.90
N THR A 434 9.98 7.61 -11.13
CA THR A 434 11.09 7.91 -10.23
C THR A 434 10.62 8.22 -8.81
N GLU A 435 11.21 7.57 -7.81
CA GLU A 435 10.96 7.91 -6.38
C GLU A 435 9.49 7.80 -5.96
N ASN A 436 8.73 6.90 -6.58
CA ASN A 436 7.36 6.62 -6.18
C ASN A 436 7.30 5.53 -5.10
N LEU A 437 6.30 5.61 -4.23
CA LEU A 437 5.91 4.57 -3.29
C LEU A 437 4.66 3.85 -3.81
N ILE A 438 4.76 2.55 -4.05
CA ILE A 438 3.65 1.69 -4.47
C ILE A 438 3.49 0.61 -3.40
N ASP A 439 2.68 0.90 -2.39
CA ASP A 439 2.61 0.09 -1.17
C ASP A 439 1.21 -0.33 -0.78
N GLY A 440 1.06 -1.56 -0.29
CA GLY A 440 -0.17 -2.00 0.36
C GLY A 440 -1.32 -2.33 -0.59
N ASN A 441 -1.13 -2.28 -1.91
CA ASN A 441 -2.17 -2.60 -2.90
C ASN A 441 -2.37 -4.12 -3.03
N ARG A 442 -3.36 -4.60 -3.79
CA ARG A 442 -3.38 -6.03 -4.18
C ARG A 442 -2.27 -6.31 -5.19
N PHE A 443 -2.24 -5.52 -6.26
CA PHE A 443 -1.18 -5.51 -7.26
C PHE A 443 -0.47 -4.15 -7.20
N GLY A 444 0.86 -4.13 -7.18
CA GLY A 444 1.63 -2.89 -7.18
C GLY A 444 1.58 -2.19 -8.55
N LEU A 445 2.65 -2.34 -9.32
CA LEU A 445 2.78 -1.83 -10.68
C LEU A 445 2.46 -2.93 -11.70
N MET A 446 1.48 -2.69 -12.57
CA MET A 446 1.15 -3.57 -13.70
C MET A 446 1.47 -2.88 -15.02
N VAL A 447 2.29 -3.51 -15.86
CA VAL A 447 2.71 -2.97 -17.15
C VAL A 447 2.50 -4.00 -18.24
N ALA A 448 1.75 -3.63 -19.27
CA ALA A 448 1.48 -4.46 -20.43
C ALA A 448 1.75 -3.69 -21.74
N ASP A 449 2.21 -4.41 -22.76
CA ASP A 449 2.30 -3.92 -24.14
C ASP A 449 3.09 -2.61 -24.27
N THR A 450 4.13 -2.46 -23.44
CA THR A 450 4.92 -1.23 -23.27
C THR A 450 6.30 -1.44 -23.85
N PHE A 451 6.68 -0.66 -24.86
CA PHE A 451 7.93 -0.85 -25.62
C PHE A 451 9.07 0.10 -25.26
N GLN A 452 8.86 0.99 -24.27
CA GLN A 452 9.90 1.85 -23.71
C GLN A 452 9.50 2.36 -22.32
N GLY A 453 10.44 2.38 -21.38
CA GLY A 453 10.20 2.95 -20.05
C GLY A 453 11.40 2.91 -19.11
N SER A 454 11.35 3.69 -18.05
CA SER A 454 12.39 3.77 -17.02
C SER A 454 11.78 3.80 -15.62
N PHE A 455 11.98 2.75 -14.84
CA PHE A 455 11.47 2.60 -13.48
C PHE A 455 12.66 2.61 -12.51
N LYS A 456 12.96 3.79 -11.98
CA LYS A 456 14.14 4.01 -11.16
C LYS A 456 13.80 4.42 -9.75
N ARG A 457 14.55 3.89 -8.77
CA ARG A 457 14.50 4.40 -7.40
C ARG A 457 13.08 4.41 -6.81
N ASN A 458 12.24 3.42 -7.13
CA ASN A 458 10.90 3.30 -6.55
C ASN A 458 10.90 2.30 -5.39
N VAL A 459 9.94 2.43 -4.48
CA VAL A 459 9.67 1.46 -3.42
C VAL A 459 8.35 0.77 -3.73
N LEU A 460 8.39 -0.53 -3.98
CA LEU A 460 7.23 -1.36 -4.23
C LEU A 460 7.13 -2.42 -3.15
N SER A 461 6.34 -2.12 -2.13
CA SER A 461 6.34 -2.85 -0.87
C SER A 461 4.98 -3.34 -0.42
N ALA A 462 4.95 -4.44 0.31
CA ALA A 462 3.73 -4.91 0.98
C ALA A 462 2.49 -4.96 0.05
N ASN A 463 2.64 -5.23 -1.25
CA ASN A 463 1.50 -5.50 -2.12
C ASN A 463 1.06 -6.95 -1.92
N SER A 464 -0.24 -7.25 -1.95
CA SER A 464 -0.78 -8.56 -1.56
C SER A 464 -0.29 -9.69 -2.45
N GLU A 465 -0.08 -9.41 -3.72
CA GLU A 465 0.37 -10.41 -4.69
C GLU A 465 1.72 -9.99 -5.25
N PHE A 466 1.75 -9.00 -6.15
CA PHE A 466 2.95 -8.66 -6.92
C PHE A 466 3.41 -7.24 -6.64
N GLY A 467 4.72 -7.04 -6.51
CA GLY A 467 5.32 -5.71 -6.55
C GLY A 467 5.25 -5.11 -7.95
N ILE A 468 5.84 -5.81 -8.93
CA ILE A 468 5.83 -5.45 -10.36
C ILE A 468 5.31 -6.64 -11.18
N SER A 469 4.46 -6.39 -12.17
CA SER A 469 4.06 -7.38 -13.18
C SER A 469 4.28 -6.80 -14.57
N LEU A 470 5.07 -7.51 -15.39
CA LEU A 470 5.41 -7.13 -16.76
C LEU A 470 4.90 -8.20 -17.73
N LYS A 471 4.20 -7.78 -18.78
CA LYS A 471 3.73 -8.65 -19.85
C LYS A 471 3.92 -7.99 -21.20
N ASN A 472 4.57 -8.69 -22.14
CA ASN A 472 4.80 -8.20 -23.50
C ASN A 472 5.42 -6.79 -23.49
N THR A 473 6.60 -6.67 -22.89
CA THR A 473 7.27 -5.37 -22.73
C THR A 473 8.68 -5.35 -23.32
N ASP A 474 9.15 -4.18 -23.71
CA ASP A 474 10.44 -4.00 -24.36
C ASP A 474 11.12 -2.69 -23.92
N ASN A 475 12.45 -2.65 -24.03
CA ASN A 475 13.30 -1.49 -23.78
C ASN A 475 13.02 -0.80 -22.43
N LEU A 476 12.85 -1.62 -21.38
CA LEU A 476 12.65 -1.14 -20.01
C LEU A 476 13.98 -1.08 -19.25
N GLU A 477 14.19 0.00 -18.52
CA GLU A 477 15.26 0.12 -17.54
C GLU A 477 14.68 0.11 -16.12
N ILE A 478 15.07 -0.89 -15.32
CA ILE A 478 14.57 -1.09 -13.95
C ILE A 478 15.77 -1.10 -13.02
N ALA A 479 15.97 0.01 -12.28
CA ALA A 479 17.17 0.17 -11.47
C ALA A 479 16.98 0.90 -10.14
N GLY A 480 17.73 0.47 -9.11
CA GLY A 480 17.71 1.12 -7.79
C GLY A 480 16.39 0.98 -7.03
N ASN A 481 15.52 0.03 -7.40
CA ASN A 481 14.22 -0.14 -6.77
C ASN A 481 14.30 -1.04 -5.53
N PHE A 482 13.46 -0.76 -4.55
CA PHE A 482 13.23 -1.61 -3.37
C PHE A 482 11.92 -2.36 -3.56
N VAL A 483 12.00 -3.63 -3.93
CA VAL A 483 10.85 -4.51 -4.17
C VAL A 483 10.76 -5.51 -3.01
N THR A 484 10.01 -5.14 -1.97
CA THR A 484 10.13 -5.80 -0.66
C THR A 484 8.81 -6.22 -0.04
N ALA A 485 8.81 -7.32 0.71
CA ALA A 485 7.65 -7.75 1.51
C ALA A 485 6.34 -7.92 0.71
N ASN A 486 6.39 -8.17 -0.60
CA ASN A 486 5.18 -8.45 -1.38
C ASN A 486 4.71 -9.87 -1.12
N GLY A 487 3.40 -10.10 -1.15
CA GLY A 487 2.80 -11.32 -0.64
C GLY A 487 3.10 -12.57 -1.47
N PHE A 488 3.25 -12.42 -2.80
CA PHE A 488 3.75 -13.47 -3.69
C PHE A 488 5.11 -13.06 -4.26
N ASN A 489 5.13 -12.51 -5.46
CA ASN A 489 6.37 -12.24 -6.18
C ASN A 489 6.77 -10.77 -6.04
N GLY A 490 8.07 -10.53 -5.89
CA GLY A 490 8.60 -9.18 -6.05
C GLY A 490 8.32 -8.68 -7.47
N MET A 491 8.74 -9.44 -8.48
CA MET A 491 8.45 -9.16 -9.88
C MET A 491 7.98 -10.41 -10.64
N ASN A 492 6.95 -10.25 -11.47
CA ASN A 492 6.49 -11.27 -12.40
C ASN A 492 6.76 -10.82 -13.84
N ILE A 493 7.31 -11.71 -14.67
CA ILE A 493 7.76 -11.38 -16.03
C ILE A 493 7.23 -12.39 -17.04
N GLN A 494 6.57 -11.87 -18.08
CA GLN A 494 6.19 -12.61 -19.28
C GLN A 494 6.60 -11.80 -20.53
N GLU A 495 7.22 -12.47 -21.50
CA GLU A 495 7.53 -11.91 -22.84
C GLU A 495 8.16 -10.51 -22.75
N THR A 496 9.24 -10.39 -21.99
CA THR A 496 9.81 -9.08 -21.67
C THR A 496 11.28 -8.97 -22.07
N ARG A 497 11.66 -7.83 -22.64
CA ARG A 497 13.07 -7.43 -22.80
C ARG A 497 13.38 -6.20 -21.95
N ALA A 498 14.33 -6.33 -21.02
CA ALA A 498 14.67 -5.25 -20.09
C ALA A 498 16.11 -5.31 -19.57
N THR A 499 16.57 -4.19 -19.01
CA THR A 499 17.75 -4.09 -18.14
C THR A 499 17.27 -4.01 -16.70
N VAL A 500 17.55 -5.03 -15.90
CA VAL A 500 17.21 -5.12 -14.47
C VAL A 500 18.50 -5.15 -13.66
N GLN A 501 18.87 -4.01 -13.07
CA GLN A 501 20.16 -3.86 -12.38
C GLN A 501 20.08 -3.04 -11.09
N GLY A 502 20.85 -3.40 -10.07
CA GLY A 502 20.96 -2.60 -8.85
C GLY A 502 19.67 -2.52 -8.05
N ASN A 503 18.80 -3.53 -8.12
CA ASN A 503 17.54 -3.58 -7.37
C ASN A 503 17.66 -4.49 -6.15
N LEU A 504 16.82 -4.24 -5.14
CA LEU A 504 16.64 -5.12 -3.99
C LEU A 504 15.31 -5.88 -4.15
N PHE A 505 15.37 -7.21 -4.16
CA PHE A 505 14.22 -8.11 -4.07
C PHE A 505 14.28 -8.89 -2.76
N ALA A 506 13.54 -8.43 -1.75
CA ALA A 506 13.70 -8.99 -0.41
C ALA A 506 12.41 -9.23 0.38
N GLY A 507 12.33 -10.34 1.09
CA GLY A 507 11.19 -10.65 1.96
C GLY A 507 9.88 -10.93 1.20
N ASN A 508 9.92 -11.21 -0.11
CA ASN A 508 8.70 -11.52 -0.87
C ASN A 508 8.23 -12.95 -0.55
N GLY A 509 6.92 -13.14 -0.43
CA GLY A 509 6.34 -14.36 0.16
C GLY A 509 6.55 -15.63 -0.66
N GLU A 510 6.69 -15.51 -1.98
CA GLU A 510 7.01 -16.62 -2.88
C GLU A 510 8.35 -16.39 -3.58
N ARG A 511 8.42 -15.50 -4.58
CA ARG A 511 9.63 -15.37 -5.41
C ARG A 511 10.16 -13.94 -5.36
N GLY A 512 11.48 -13.76 -5.41
CA GLY A 512 12.06 -12.46 -5.75
C GLY A 512 11.61 -12.04 -7.15
N MET A 513 11.85 -12.93 -8.13
CA MET A 513 11.36 -12.81 -9.51
C MET A 513 10.78 -14.15 -10.00
N GLY A 514 9.59 -14.12 -10.57
CA GLY A 514 9.03 -15.20 -11.39
C GLY A 514 9.13 -14.83 -12.86
N ILE A 515 9.75 -15.69 -13.67
CA ILE A 515 10.10 -15.37 -15.06
C ILE A 515 9.64 -16.49 -15.98
N GLN A 516 8.71 -16.18 -16.88
CA GLN A 516 8.26 -17.11 -17.93
C GLN A 516 9.06 -16.95 -19.22
N SER A 517 9.34 -15.71 -19.61
CA SER A 517 10.15 -15.39 -20.78
C SER A 517 10.80 -14.03 -20.59
N PHE A 518 12.13 -13.98 -20.75
CA PHE A 518 12.92 -12.78 -20.55
C PHE A 518 14.11 -12.76 -21.51
N SER A 519 14.45 -11.57 -21.98
CA SER A 519 15.73 -11.29 -22.65
C SER A 519 16.31 -9.96 -22.16
N GLY A 520 17.62 -9.78 -22.26
CA GLY A 520 18.30 -8.56 -21.81
C GLY A 520 19.23 -8.81 -20.63
N VAL A 521 19.35 -7.83 -19.74
CA VAL A 521 20.36 -7.82 -18.67
C VAL A 521 19.70 -8.06 -17.32
N LEU A 522 20.20 -9.04 -16.58
CA LEU A 522 19.82 -9.32 -15.19
C LEU A 522 21.11 -9.45 -14.35
N SER A 523 21.62 -8.35 -13.82
CA SER A 523 22.89 -8.35 -13.07
C SER A 523 22.96 -7.27 -12.00
N GLY A 524 23.83 -7.45 -11.00
CA GLY A 524 24.02 -6.44 -9.95
C GLY A 524 22.83 -6.27 -9.00
N ASN A 525 21.91 -7.24 -8.92
CA ASN A 525 20.76 -7.17 -8.03
C ASN A 525 21.02 -7.93 -6.73
N ASN A 526 20.29 -7.53 -5.68
CA ASN A 526 20.30 -8.18 -4.38
C ASN A 526 19.01 -8.98 -4.19
N PHE A 527 19.13 -10.29 -3.99
CA PHE A 527 18.03 -11.16 -3.61
C PHE A 527 18.23 -11.64 -2.17
N ALA A 528 17.26 -11.45 -1.28
CA ALA A 528 17.42 -11.87 0.10
C ALA A 528 16.09 -12.28 0.76
N ALA A 529 16.09 -13.38 1.52
CA ALA A 529 14.94 -13.79 2.32
C ALA A 529 13.59 -13.86 1.58
N ASN A 530 13.59 -14.24 0.29
CA ASN A 530 12.35 -14.55 -0.44
C ASN A 530 11.92 -15.99 -0.09
N GLY A 531 10.61 -16.27 -0.12
CA GLY A 531 10.05 -17.51 0.44
C GLY A 531 10.49 -18.81 -0.25
N LEU A 532 10.23 -18.94 -1.54
CA LEU A 532 10.51 -20.12 -2.36
C LEU A 532 11.80 -19.98 -3.16
N PHE A 533 11.92 -18.89 -3.93
CA PHE A 533 13.06 -18.67 -4.84
C PHE A 533 13.48 -17.20 -4.88
N ALA A 534 14.77 -16.95 -5.05
CA ALA A 534 15.26 -15.66 -5.52
C ALA A 534 14.79 -15.39 -6.95
N VAL A 535 15.01 -16.37 -7.84
CA VAL A 535 14.52 -16.37 -9.23
C VAL A 535 13.92 -17.74 -9.53
N ASP A 536 12.66 -17.78 -9.98
CA ASP A 536 12.02 -18.97 -10.54
C ASP A 536 11.82 -18.74 -12.03
N TYR A 537 12.58 -19.48 -12.85
CA TYR A 537 12.62 -19.36 -14.29
C TYR A 537 11.93 -20.56 -14.94
N GLU A 538 10.83 -20.28 -15.62
CA GLU A 538 9.94 -21.26 -16.27
C GLU A 538 10.15 -21.31 -17.80
N GLY A 539 10.99 -20.43 -18.35
CA GLY A 539 11.30 -20.39 -19.78
C GLY A 539 12.16 -21.57 -20.23
N THR A 540 12.20 -21.84 -21.54
CA THR A 540 12.89 -23.01 -22.12
C THR A 540 14.32 -22.72 -22.57
N ALA A 541 14.64 -21.47 -22.92
CA ALA A 541 15.98 -21.02 -23.31
C ALA A 541 16.86 -20.75 -22.08
N ASP A 542 18.18 -20.87 -22.16
CA ASP A 542 19.04 -20.49 -21.03
C ASP A 542 19.00 -18.97 -20.77
N LEU A 543 19.08 -18.58 -19.50
CA LEU A 543 19.02 -17.20 -19.03
C LEU A 543 20.34 -16.80 -18.37
N ALA A 544 21.03 -15.78 -18.88
CA ALA A 544 22.21 -15.23 -18.22
C ALA A 544 21.80 -14.28 -17.08
N ALA A 545 22.32 -14.53 -15.87
CA ALA A 545 22.06 -13.72 -14.68
C ALA A 545 23.33 -13.53 -13.81
N PRO A 546 24.47 -13.10 -14.37
CA PRO A 546 25.72 -12.94 -13.64
C PRO A 546 25.66 -11.77 -12.65
N ASP A 547 26.62 -11.71 -11.74
CA ASP A 547 26.87 -10.61 -10.80
C ASP A 547 25.67 -10.25 -9.92
N ASN A 548 24.76 -11.19 -9.66
CA ASN A 548 23.72 -10.99 -8.67
C ASN A 548 24.19 -11.52 -7.31
N TRP A 549 23.76 -10.88 -6.23
CA TRP A 549 23.91 -11.40 -4.88
C TRP A 549 22.66 -12.22 -4.52
N TRP A 550 22.87 -13.49 -4.17
CA TRP A 550 21.80 -14.47 -3.95
C TRP A 550 21.46 -14.67 -2.46
N GLY A 551 21.79 -13.68 -1.64
CA GLY A 551 21.70 -13.75 -0.18
C GLY A 551 22.81 -14.64 0.40
N ASP A 552 22.64 -15.05 1.65
CA ASP A 552 23.57 -15.96 2.34
C ASP A 552 23.38 -17.44 1.93
N SER A 553 22.61 -17.69 0.86
CA SER A 553 22.34 -19.03 0.32
C SER A 553 23.15 -19.31 -0.94
N SER A 554 23.47 -20.59 -1.17
CA SER A 554 24.09 -20.98 -2.44
C SER A 554 23.10 -20.78 -3.60
N PRO A 555 23.51 -20.20 -4.75
CA PRO A 555 22.59 -19.86 -5.85
C PRO A 555 21.70 -21.03 -6.30
N GLU A 556 22.23 -22.26 -6.31
CA GLU A 556 21.52 -23.47 -6.77
C GLU A 556 20.32 -23.85 -5.90
N LYS A 557 20.25 -23.35 -4.65
CA LYS A 557 19.13 -23.62 -3.73
C LYS A 557 17.99 -22.62 -3.88
N VAL A 558 18.29 -21.42 -4.38
CA VAL A 558 17.34 -20.31 -4.47
C VAL A 558 16.97 -19.96 -5.91
N ILE A 559 17.49 -20.71 -6.88
CA ILE A 559 17.15 -20.61 -8.30
C ILE A 559 16.32 -21.82 -8.70
N GLY A 560 15.09 -21.58 -9.12
CA GLY A 560 14.24 -22.58 -9.76
C GLY A 560 14.45 -22.58 -11.27
N ASP A 561 15.10 -23.60 -11.83
CA ASP A 561 15.42 -23.65 -13.26
C ASP A 561 15.47 -25.10 -13.78
N LYS A 562 16.20 -25.33 -14.89
CA LYS A 562 16.48 -26.67 -15.45
C LYS A 562 16.88 -27.75 -14.43
N ARG A 563 17.47 -27.37 -13.29
CA ARG A 563 17.82 -28.32 -12.22
C ARG A 563 16.60 -28.93 -11.54
N LEU A 564 15.48 -28.20 -11.49
CA LEU A 564 14.21 -28.66 -10.93
C LEU A 564 13.32 -29.35 -11.97
N ASP A 565 13.28 -28.82 -13.19
CA ASP A 565 12.51 -29.39 -14.31
C ASP A 565 13.35 -29.39 -15.58
N PRO A 566 13.72 -30.56 -16.13
CA PRO A 566 14.55 -30.68 -17.34
C PRO A 566 14.00 -29.97 -18.59
N LYS A 567 12.71 -29.62 -18.63
CA LYS A 567 12.10 -28.87 -19.74
C LYS A 567 12.41 -27.37 -19.72
N ARG A 568 12.85 -26.85 -18.57
CA ARG A 568 13.21 -25.44 -18.40
C ARG A 568 14.65 -25.18 -18.87
N GLY A 569 14.95 -23.92 -19.18
CA GLY A 569 16.29 -23.44 -19.42
C GLY A 569 17.06 -23.25 -18.11
N ARG A 570 18.39 -23.20 -18.21
CA ARG A 570 19.29 -23.00 -17.07
C ARG A 570 19.52 -21.51 -16.84
N VAL A 571 19.49 -21.10 -15.58
CA VAL A 571 19.93 -19.77 -15.15
C VAL A 571 21.44 -19.81 -14.89
N GLY A 572 22.20 -19.06 -15.70
CA GLY A 572 23.63 -18.87 -15.58
C GLY A 572 23.96 -17.74 -14.61
N TYR A 573 24.16 -18.07 -13.33
CA TYR A 573 24.41 -17.10 -12.25
C TYR A 573 25.88 -16.71 -12.05
N ALA A 574 26.81 -17.28 -12.83
CA ALA A 574 28.25 -17.12 -12.60
C ALA A 574 28.84 -15.94 -13.38
N PRO A 575 29.74 -15.15 -12.77
CA PRO A 575 30.09 -15.17 -11.35
C PRO A 575 28.94 -14.63 -10.47
N ALA A 576 28.77 -15.17 -9.27
CA ALA A 576 27.84 -14.63 -8.29
C ALA A 576 28.54 -13.59 -7.41
N SER A 577 27.86 -12.51 -7.02
CA SER A 577 28.42 -11.54 -6.09
C SER A 577 28.58 -12.16 -4.70
N MET A 578 29.71 -11.89 -4.04
CA MET A 578 30.00 -12.35 -2.68
C MET A 578 29.32 -11.50 -1.60
N ALA A 579 28.87 -10.29 -1.94
CA ALA A 579 28.28 -9.34 -0.99
C ALA A 579 27.13 -8.57 -1.63
N PRO A 580 26.17 -8.05 -0.83
CA PRO A 580 25.12 -7.19 -1.35
C PRO A 580 25.69 -5.90 -1.94
N TYR A 581 25.14 -5.46 -3.07
CA TYR A 581 25.42 -4.14 -3.63
C TYR A 581 24.81 -3.04 -2.75
N PRO A 582 25.52 -1.94 -2.45
CA PRO A 582 24.94 -0.80 -1.77
C PRO A 582 23.91 -0.06 -2.63
N ILE A 583 22.63 -0.14 -2.26
CA ILE A 583 21.52 0.51 -2.98
C ILE A 583 21.04 1.72 -2.18
N ALA A 584 20.90 2.88 -2.84
CA ALA A 584 20.43 4.10 -2.19
C ALA A 584 18.93 4.04 -1.91
N TRP A 585 18.56 4.20 -0.64
CA TRP A 585 17.15 4.37 -0.26
C TRP A 585 16.61 5.64 -0.94
N PRO A 586 15.49 5.54 -1.67
CA PRO A 586 15.12 6.61 -2.58
C PRO A 586 14.16 7.65 -1.99
N LEU A 587 13.47 7.35 -0.88
CA LEU A 587 12.40 8.21 -0.37
C LEU A 587 12.88 9.04 0.84
N ALA A 588 12.53 10.33 0.86
CA ALA A 588 12.80 11.19 2.03
C ALA A 588 12.03 10.77 3.29
N GLN A 589 10.92 10.03 3.14
CA GLN A 589 10.04 9.64 4.23
C GLN A 589 9.58 8.18 4.12
N VAL A 590 9.58 7.48 5.26
CA VAL A 590 8.98 6.15 5.44
C VAL A 590 7.59 6.33 6.06
N VAL A 591 6.59 6.58 5.21
CA VAL A 591 5.19 6.82 5.63
C VAL A 591 4.38 5.53 5.83
N ALA A 592 4.97 4.38 5.54
CA ALA A 592 4.40 3.04 5.62
C ALA A 592 5.39 2.07 6.27
N GLY A 593 5.07 0.77 6.30
CA GLY A 593 6.04 -0.25 6.70
C GLY A 593 7.11 -0.41 5.62
N ALA A 594 8.38 -0.19 5.95
CA ALA A 594 9.52 -0.41 5.05
C ALA A 594 10.46 -1.48 5.59
N LEU A 595 11.03 -2.28 4.68
CA LEU A 595 12.06 -3.27 4.97
C LEU A 595 13.39 -2.84 4.33
N TRP A 596 14.42 -2.67 5.15
CA TRP A 596 15.80 -2.51 4.70
C TRP A 596 16.56 -3.81 4.93
N GLN A 597 17.22 -4.29 3.87
CA GLN A 597 18.00 -5.52 3.89
C GLN A 597 19.21 -5.44 2.95
N GLY A 598 20.33 -6.07 3.35
CA GLY A 598 21.57 -6.06 2.58
C GLY A 598 22.40 -4.82 2.87
N ALA A 599 22.78 -4.05 1.85
CA ALA A 599 23.52 -2.80 2.00
C ALA A 599 22.66 -1.62 1.52
N VAL A 600 22.24 -0.75 2.44
CA VAL A 600 21.36 0.39 2.16
C VAL A 600 22.12 1.70 2.37
N LYS A 601 22.26 2.49 1.30
CA LYS A 601 22.83 3.84 1.40
C LYS A 601 21.75 4.85 1.77
N VAL A 602 22.07 5.71 2.73
CA VAL A 602 21.24 6.83 3.17
C VAL A 602 21.95 8.12 2.79
N ASP A 603 21.42 8.73 1.74
CA ASP A 603 22.06 9.83 1.03
C ASP A 603 21.72 11.21 1.60
N ALA A 604 20.60 11.29 2.31
CA ALA A 604 20.10 12.42 3.08
C ALA A 604 19.28 11.88 4.26
N THR A 605 19.04 12.69 5.28
CA THR A 605 18.27 12.27 6.46
C THR A 605 16.88 11.75 6.08
N VAL A 606 16.58 10.52 6.48
CA VAL A 606 15.28 9.88 6.23
C VAL A 606 14.41 10.03 7.46
N SER A 607 13.18 10.51 7.26
CA SER A 607 12.20 10.60 8.35
C SER A 607 11.29 9.37 8.39
N VAL A 608 11.00 8.87 9.59
CA VAL A 608 9.95 7.89 9.86
C VAL A 608 8.89 8.60 10.69
N PRO A 609 7.91 9.29 10.06
CA PRO A 609 6.87 10.01 10.78
C PRO A 609 5.97 9.08 11.60
N LYS A 610 5.16 9.65 12.50
CA LYS A 610 4.16 8.89 13.27
C LYS A 610 3.27 8.06 12.33
N GLY A 611 3.10 6.78 12.65
CA GLY A 611 2.36 5.81 11.82
C GLY A 611 3.21 5.09 10.76
N GLY A 612 4.43 5.58 10.46
CA GLY A 612 5.44 4.87 9.70
C GLY A 612 6.21 3.85 10.54
N SER A 613 6.78 2.83 9.89
CA SER A 613 7.61 1.84 10.55
C SER A 613 8.78 1.43 9.66
N LEU A 614 9.99 1.46 10.19
CA LEU A 614 11.19 0.99 9.52
C LEU A 614 11.70 -0.28 10.19
N VAL A 615 11.74 -1.38 9.44
CA VAL A 615 12.34 -2.65 9.85
C VAL A 615 13.68 -2.80 9.14
N ILE A 616 14.73 -3.05 9.91
CA ILE A 616 16.07 -3.29 9.39
C ILE A 616 16.40 -4.75 9.71
N ALA A 617 16.59 -5.55 8.66
CA ALA A 617 16.83 -6.99 8.78
C ALA A 617 18.22 -7.28 9.38
N PRO A 618 18.41 -8.42 10.07
CA PRO A 618 19.72 -8.87 10.52
C PRO A 618 20.78 -8.86 9.40
N GLY A 619 22.03 -8.56 9.76
CA GLY A 619 23.15 -8.47 8.81
C GLY A 619 23.15 -7.25 7.90
N THR A 620 22.16 -6.35 8.01
CA THR A 620 22.07 -5.17 7.15
C THR A 620 23.14 -4.14 7.49
N GLY A 621 23.85 -3.65 6.48
CA GLY A 621 24.69 -2.45 6.55
C GLY A 621 23.90 -1.22 6.11
N VAL A 622 23.80 -0.22 6.97
CA VAL A 622 23.20 1.08 6.69
C VAL A 622 24.32 2.12 6.61
N LEU A 623 24.52 2.67 5.41
CA LEU A 623 25.65 3.54 5.09
C LEU A 623 25.19 4.98 4.89
N PHE A 624 25.46 5.84 5.85
CA PHE A 624 25.07 7.25 5.81
C PHE A 624 26.12 8.11 5.12
N ARG A 625 25.68 9.01 4.23
CA ARG A 625 26.52 10.12 3.77
C ARG A 625 26.78 11.08 4.95
N LYS A 626 27.82 11.90 4.83
CA LYS A 626 28.06 13.03 5.73
C LYS A 626 26.77 13.82 6.00
N ASP A 627 26.54 14.14 7.27
CA ASP A 627 25.38 14.86 7.81
C ASP A 627 24.01 14.16 7.65
N ALA A 628 23.94 12.99 7.01
CA ALA A 628 22.71 12.19 6.93
C ALA A 628 22.45 11.42 8.23
N GLY A 629 21.19 11.05 8.47
CA GLY A 629 20.77 10.28 9.63
C GLY A 629 19.36 9.72 9.50
N LEU A 630 18.76 9.34 10.63
CA LEU A 630 17.35 8.96 10.73
C LEU A 630 16.64 9.85 11.74
N SER A 631 15.43 10.31 11.40
CA SER A 631 14.55 11.03 12.33
C SER A 631 13.24 10.26 12.50
N VAL A 632 13.06 9.62 13.65
CA VAL A 632 12.00 8.63 13.89
C VAL A 632 11.01 9.13 14.93
N GLN A 633 9.78 9.36 14.50
CA GLN A 633 8.59 9.59 15.32
C GLN A 633 7.60 8.42 15.26
N GLY A 634 7.72 7.56 14.24
CA GLY A 634 7.06 6.26 14.13
C GLY A 634 7.84 5.18 14.89
N THR A 635 8.02 4.02 14.28
CA THR A 635 8.73 2.89 14.89
C THR A 635 10.00 2.52 14.12
N LEU A 636 11.09 2.23 14.84
CA LEU A 636 12.30 1.62 14.31
C LEU A 636 12.49 0.23 14.94
N ILE A 637 12.53 -0.82 14.12
CA ILE A 637 12.82 -2.19 14.53
C ILE A 637 14.16 -2.59 13.90
N ALA A 638 15.22 -2.56 14.70
CA ALA A 638 16.56 -2.97 14.32
C ALA A 638 17.04 -4.07 15.29
N GLN A 639 16.75 -5.33 14.95
CA GLN A 639 17.06 -6.47 15.79
C GLN A 639 17.96 -7.43 15.01
N GLY A 640 19.27 -7.29 15.16
CA GLY A 640 20.24 -8.24 14.61
C GLY A 640 20.33 -9.52 15.44
N SER A 641 21.24 -10.40 15.05
CA SER A 641 21.69 -11.53 15.88
C SER A 641 23.18 -11.38 16.24
N LYS A 642 23.70 -12.29 17.07
CA LYS A 642 25.13 -12.34 17.40
C LYS A 642 26.00 -12.55 16.16
N GLU A 643 25.52 -13.38 15.23
CA GLU A 643 26.17 -13.76 13.97
C GLU A 643 25.91 -12.73 12.86
N HIS A 644 24.73 -12.09 12.87
CA HIS A 644 24.26 -11.18 11.84
C HIS A 644 23.86 -9.84 12.45
N ARG A 645 24.85 -9.09 12.95
CA ARG A 645 24.64 -7.76 13.53
C ARG A 645 24.25 -6.75 12.46
N ILE A 646 23.35 -5.83 12.81
CA ILE A 646 23.03 -4.67 11.95
C ILE A 646 24.13 -3.62 12.15
N THR A 647 24.66 -3.03 11.09
CA THR A 647 25.74 -2.04 11.18
C THR A 647 25.28 -0.69 10.62
N PHE A 648 25.30 0.35 11.45
CA PHE A 648 25.10 1.74 11.07
C PHE A 648 26.46 2.43 11.01
N THR A 649 26.85 2.92 9.83
CA THR A 649 28.20 3.45 9.58
C THR A 649 28.19 4.53 8.48
N ALA A 650 29.33 5.18 8.26
CA ALA A 650 29.51 6.15 7.19
C ALA A 650 29.74 5.46 5.83
N GLN A 651 29.27 6.07 4.74
CA GLN A 651 29.67 5.69 3.38
C GLN A 651 31.18 5.90 3.16
N GLU A 652 31.72 6.96 3.77
CA GLU A 652 33.14 7.34 3.69
C GLU A 652 33.64 7.69 5.11
N PRO A 653 34.18 6.71 5.87
CA PRO A 653 34.66 6.96 7.22
C PRO A 653 35.91 7.86 7.23
N ALA A 654 35.84 9.01 7.88
CA ALA A 654 36.94 9.99 7.98
C ALA A 654 37.27 10.39 9.43
N GLY A 655 36.75 9.65 10.41
CA GLY A 655 36.84 9.96 11.84
C GLY A 655 35.46 9.91 12.52
N ASP A 656 35.38 10.39 13.76
CA ASP A 656 34.08 10.59 14.39
C ASP A 656 33.27 11.67 13.65
N SER A 657 31.94 11.69 13.83
CA SER A 657 31.05 12.65 13.14
C SER A 657 31.09 12.59 11.60
N SER A 658 31.42 11.45 11.02
CA SER A 658 31.35 11.20 9.56
C SER A 658 29.91 11.06 9.05
N TRP A 659 28.92 10.95 9.95
CA TRP A 659 27.50 11.09 9.68
C TRP A 659 26.76 11.68 10.89
N GLY A 660 25.47 11.99 10.73
CA GLY A 660 24.65 12.66 11.75
C GLY A 660 24.30 11.74 12.92
N GLU A 661 23.01 11.42 13.04
CA GLU A 661 22.50 10.61 14.15
C GLU A 661 21.24 9.82 13.80
N ILE A 662 20.94 8.82 14.62
CA ILE A 662 19.61 8.19 14.67
C ILE A 662 18.85 8.86 15.82
N LEU A 663 17.93 9.76 15.49
CA LEU A 663 17.05 10.45 16.43
C LEU A 663 15.73 9.69 16.58
N LEU A 664 15.41 9.28 17.80
CA LEU A 664 14.10 8.77 18.21
C LEU A 664 13.39 9.84 19.05
N GLU A 665 12.21 10.28 18.63
CA GLU A 665 11.42 11.30 19.34
C GLU A 665 9.95 10.87 19.45
N TYR A 666 9.49 10.59 20.68
CA TYR A 666 8.17 9.98 20.95
C TYR A 666 7.92 8.67 20.18
N SER A 667 8.97 7.87 19.98
CA SER A 667 8.99 6.69 19.12
C SER A 667 8.70 5.40 19.90
N ALA A 668 7.56 5.37 20.59
CA ALA A 668 7.16 4.22 21.39
C ALA A 668 7.02 2.96 20.51
N GLY A 669 7.55 1.83 21.00
CA GLY A 669 7.53 0.55 20.28
C GLY A 669 8.84 0.23 19.54
N SER A 670 9.76 1.18 19.42
CA SER A 670 11.08 0.93 18.82
C SER A 670 11.89 -0.14 19.57
N ARG A 671 12.67 -0.93 18.84
CA ARG A 671 13.49 -2.04 19.33
C ARG A 671 14.86 -1.99 18.68
N ILE A 672 15.92 -1.97 19.50
CA ILE A 672 17.31 -1.90 19.00
C ILE A 672 18.17 -2.91 19.78
N SER A 673 18.58 -3.97 19.11
CA SER A 673 19.44 -5.00 19.68
C SER A 673 20.40 -5.58 18.66
N HIS A 674 21.58 -6.03 19.11
CA HIS A 674 22.61 -6.60 18.24
C HIS A 674 22.99 -5.66 17.07
N CYS A 675 23.07 -4.35 17.35
CA CYS A 675 23.44 -3.31 16.39
C CYS A 675 24.85 -2.75 16.67
N THR A 676 25.59 -2.41 15.61
CA THR A 676 26.89 -1.73 15.63
C THR A 676 26.67 -0.29 15.16
N PHE A 677 27.15 0.70 15.90
CA PHE A 677 27.09 2.12 15.53
C PHE A 677 28.50 2.70 15.51
N GLU A 678 28.92 3.22 14.36
CA GLU A 678 30.29 3.69 14.14
C GLU A 678 30.37 4.99 13.37
N TYR A 679 31.34 5.85 13.72
CA TYR A 679 31.66 7.10 13.02
C TYR A 679 30.55 8.15 13.01
N ALA A 680 29.58 8.08 13.92
CA ALA A 680 28.48 9.02 14.05
C ALA A 680 28.88 10.28 14.83
N THR A 681 28.09 11.34 14.66
CA THR A 681 28.07 12.46 15.62
C THR A 681 27.42 11.99 16.91
N TRP A 682 26.26 11.34 16.80
CA TRP A 682 25.65 10.55 17.89
C TRP A 682 25.15 9.22 17.31
N GLY A 683 25.66 8.10 17.80
CA GLY A 683 25.22 6.78 17.31
C GLY A 683 23.72 6.58 17.49
N LEU A 684 23.20 6.99 18.66
CA LEU A 684 21.77 7.01 18.96
C LEU A 684 21.39 8.21 19.84
N HIS A 685 20.31 8.90 19.49
CA HIS A 685 19.75 10.02 20.23
C HIS A 685 18.28 9.76 20.54
N SER A 686 17.92 9.64 21.82
CA SER A 686 16.54 9.37 22.26
C SER A 686 15.91 10.50 23.05
N HIS A 687 14.71 10.94 22.67
CA HIS A 687 13.88 11.91 23.37
C HIS A 687 12.50 11.32 23.69
N PHE A 688 12.13 11.32 24.98
CA PHE A 688 10.79 10.93 25.45
C PHE A 688 10.31 9.56 24.92
N THR A 689 11.25 8.62 24.77
CA THR A 689 11.01 7.31 24.16
C THR A 689 11.41 6.21 25.14
N PRO A 690 10.47 5.42 25.66
CA PRO A 690 10.79 4.21 26.43
C PRO A 690 11.52 3.20 25.55
N LEU A 691 12.71 2.77 25.96
CA LEU A 691 13.59 1.97 25.09
C LEU A 691 14.45 0.97 25.87
N THR A 692 14.50 -0.27 25.39
CA THR A 692 15.48 -1.27 25.81
C THR A 692 16.53 -1.41 24.71
N LEU A 693 17.79 -1.19 25.09
CA LEU A 693 18.98 -1.40 24.29
C LEU A 693 19.74 -2.58 24.86
N ALA A 694 19.85 -3.65 24.07
CA ALA A 694 20.52 -4.87 24.49
C ALA A 694 21.55 -5.32 23.45
N ASN A 695 22.71 -5.79 23.91
CA ASN A 695 23.72 -6.42 23.07
C ASN A 695 24.23 -5.53 21.93
N ASN A 696 24.33 -4.21 22.13
CA ASN A 696 24.74 -3.24 21.12
C ASN A 696 26.24 -2.88 21.24
N ILE A 697 26.84 -2.38 20.15
CA ILE A 697 28.22 -1.89 20.11
C ILE A 697 28.18 -0.46 19.58
N PHE A 698 28.70 0.49 20.36
CA PHE A 698 28.89 1.89 19.99
C PHE A 698 30.38 2.21 20.05
N ARG A 699 31.01 2.43 18.89
CA ARG A 699 32.44 2.74 18.86
C ARG A 699 32.85 3.78 17.82
N HIS A 700 33.94 4.49 18.07
CA HIS A 700 34.47 5.51 17.15
C HIS A 700 33.47 6.62 16.79
N ASN A 701 32.54 6.93 17.70
CA ASN A 701 31.59 8.04 17.53
C ASN A 701 32.04 9.24 18.36
N TYR A 702 31.55 10.45 18.04
CA TYR A 702 31.72 11.57 18.95
C TYR A 702 30.92 11.28 20.23
N GLY A 703 29.66 10.90 20.08
CA GLY A 703 28.87 10.31 21.16
C GLY A 703 28.33 8.93 20.81
N GLY A 704 28.49 7.93 21.68
CA GLY A 704 27.87 6.62 21.51
C GLY A 704 26.35 6.73 21.58
N MET A 705 25.83 7.21 22.71
CA MET A 705 24.41 7.48 22.89
C MET A 705 24.15 8.75 23.70
N ARG A 706 23.12 9.53 23.32
CA ARG A 706 22.50 10.53 24.20
C ARG A 706 21.01 10.29 24.42
N PHE A 707 20.50 10.63 25.59
CA PHE A 707 19.07 10.57 25.85
C PHE A 707 18.55 11.63 26.79
N ARG A 708 17.25 11.93 26.63
CA ARG A 708 16.45 12.79 27.52
C ARG A 708 15.18 12.06 27.94
N SER A 709 14.89 12.09 29.25
CA SER A 709 13.78 11.35 29.88
C SER A 709 14.03 9.83 29.98
N GLY A 710 12.98 9.03 30.14
CA GLY A 710 12.99 7.58 30.26
C GLY A 710 11.57 7.00 30.29
N PRO A 711 11.40 5.72 30.67
CA PRO A 711 12.42 4.81 31.18
C PRO A 711 13.30 4.20 30.07
N MET A 712 14.61 4.09 30.33
CA MET A 712 15.56 3.39 29.46
C MET A 712 16.22 2.19 30.16
N GLN A 713 16.49 1.14 29.40
CA GLN A 713 17.34 0.03 29.84
C GLN A 713 18.50 -0.12 28.86
N ILE A 714 19.72 0.03 29.35
CA ILE A 714 20.95 -0.11 28.57
C ILE A 714 21.71 -1.30 29.17
N ILE A 715 21.69 -2.43 28.47
CA ILE A 715 22.21 -3.70 28.97
C ILE A 715 23.10 -4.42 27.98
N HIS A 716 24.06 -5.19 28.49
CA HIS A 716 24.91 -6.09 27.70
C HIS A 716 25.61 -5.42 26.50
N SER A 717 25.83 -4.12 26.57
CA SER A 717 26.31 -3.32 25.45
C SER A 717 27.76 -2.87 25.66
N VAL A 718 28.43 -2.58 24.55
CA VAL A 718 29.81 -2.08 24.53
C VAL A 718 29.82 -0.63 24.05
N PHE A 719 30.40 0.25 24.84
CA PHE A 719 30.70 1.64 24.48
C PHE A 719 32.21 1.83 24.52
N SER A 720 32.85 1.90 23.36
CA SER A 720 34.31 2.05 23.30
C SER A 720 34.81 3.09 22.33
N ASP A 721 35.93 3.73 22.66
CA ASP A 721 36.62 4.64 21.74
C ASP A 721 35.73 5.77 21.18
N ASN A 722 34.76 6.24 21.98
CA ASN A 722 33.97 7.42 21.69
C ASN A 722 34.51 8.64 22.45
N THR A 723 34.17 9.86 22.04
CA THR A 723 34.43 11.02 22.92
C THR A 723 33.54 10.91 24.18
N ILE A 724 32.24 10.66 24.01
CA ILE A 724 31.33 10.36 25.13
C ILE A 724 30.66 9.01 24.89
N GLY A 725 30.77 8.07 25.83
CA GLY A 725 30.09 6.78 25.73
C GLY A 725 28.56 6.96 25.82
N ILE A 726 28.07 7.39 26.98
CA ILE A 726 26.65 7.63 27.25
C ILE A 726 26.47 9.04 27.81
N ARG A 727 25.52 9.81 27.26
CA ARG A 727 25.13 11.12 27.79
C ARG A 727 23.67 11.12 28.26
N SER A 728 23.45 11.47 29.51
CA SER A 728 22.11 11.63 30.09
C SER A 728 21.76 13.10 30.32
N TYR A 729 20.54 13.50 29.99
CA TYR A 729 19.98 14.82 30.30
C TYR A 729 18.55 14.66 30.84
N ARG A 730 18.35 14.89 32.14
CA ARG A 730 17.08 14.62 32.83
C ARG A 730 16.59 13.20 32.57
N GLY A 731 17.50 12.24 32.71
CA GLY A 731 17.28 10.86 32.32
C GLY A 731 16.73 10.00 33.45
N ASN A 732 15.94 9.00 33.07
CA ASN A 732 15.55 7.90 33.95
C ASN A 732 15.97 6.58 33.27
N ALA A 733 16.99 5.91 33.79
CA ALA A 733 17.57 4.76 33.12
C ALA A 733 18.22 3.75 34.08
N VAL A 734 18.14 2.47 33.69
CA VAL A 734 18.95 1.39 34.23
C VAL A 734 20.09 1.11 33.25
N ILE A 735 21.33 1.29 33.70
CA ILE A 735 22.56 1.04 32.92
C ILE A 735 23.30 -0.09 33.63
N ARG A 736 23.23 -1.32 33.11
CA ARG A 736 23.85 -2.48 33.75
C ARG A 736 24.47 -3.48 32.80
N GLU A 737 25.45 -4.24 33.27
CA GLU A 737 26.08 -5.31 32.49
C GLU A 737 26.70 -4.80 31.17
N ASN A 738 27.20 -3.57 31.15
CA ASN A 738 27.85 -3.00 29.98
C ASN A 738 29.38 -2.98 30.14
N ARG A 739 30.09 -2.98 29.01
CA ARG A 739 31.51 -2.63 28.93
C ARG A 739 31.65 -1.20 28.40
N ILE A 740 32.20 -0.30 29.20
CA ILE A 740 32.36 1.11 28.87
C ILE A 740 33.83 1.49 29.08
N SER A 741 34.62 1.51 28.01
CA SER A 741 36.08 1.60 28.07
C SER A 741 36.68 2.35 26.89
N GLY A 742 37.82 3.04 27.04
CA GLY A 742 38.50 3.73 25.94
C GLY A 742 37.86 5.06 25.49
N ASN A 743 36.74 5.46 26.12
CA ASN A 743 36.09 6.73 25.85
C ASN A 743 36.82 7.88 26.55
N GLU A 744 36.70 9.12 26.06
CA GLU A 744 37.19 10.28 26.82
C GLU A 744 36.36 10.45 28.11
N THR A 745 35.04 10.34 28.01
CA THR A 745 34.14 10.19 29.17
C THR A 745 33.23 8.98 28.97
N GLY A 746 33.22 8.05 29.93
CA GLY A 746 32.36 6.86 29.90
C GLY A 746 30.88 7.23 29.95
N ILE A 747 30.45 7.83 31.06
CA ILE A 747 29.07 8.31 31.25
C ILE A 747 29.09 9.79 31.66
N PHE A 748 28.45 10.65 30.88
CA PHE A 748 28.24 12.06 31.19
C PHE A 748 26.80 12.35 31.62
N VAL A 749 26.61 12.70 32.88
CA VAL A 749 25.29 13.05 33.44
C VAL A 749 25.17 14.56 33.49
N ARG A 750 24.54 15.14 32.45
CA ARG A 750 24.50 16.59 32.24
C ARG A 750 23.68 17.34 33.31
N GLU A 751 22.48 16.83 33.59
CA GLU A 751 21.51 17.46 34.49
C GLU A 751 20.50 16.42 34.98
N LYS A 752 20.03 16.52 36.23
CA LYS A 752 18.97 15.69 36.83
C LYS A 752 19.20 14.18 36.68
N GLY A 753 20.27 13.71 37.31
CA GLY A 753 20.76 12.33 37.30
C GLY A 753 20.18 11.42 38.37
N GLY A 754 19.34 11.90 39.29
CA GLY A 754 18.81 11.10 40.39
C GLY A 754 17.94 9.92 39.96
N GLY A 755 17.45 9.92 38.70
CA GLY A 755 16.71 8.81 38.10
C GLY A 755 17.58 7.72 37.47
N LEU A 756 18.90 7.77 37.61
CA LEU A 756 19.82 6.78 37.04
C LEU A 756 20.23 5.72 38.06
N THR A 757 20.17 4.46 37.62
CA THR A 757 20.75 3.32 38.33
C THR A 757 21.85 2.71 37.45
N ILE A 758 23.09 2.89 37.85
CA ILE A 758 24.27 2.42 37.12
C ILE A 758 24.90 1.29 37.94
N SER A 759 24.83 0.04 37.48
CA SER A 759 25.29 -1.09 38.29
C SER A 759 25.82 -2.26 37.47
N ALA A 760 26.74 -3.05 38.02
CA ALA A 760 27.26 -4.24 37.34
C ALA A 760 27.86 -3.95 35.94
N ASN A 761 28.48 -2.79 35.74
CA ASN A 761 29.22 -2.45 34.53
C ASN A 761 30.72 -2.60 34.72
N ASN A 762 31.43 -2.84 33.61
CA ASN A 762 32.89 -2.71 33.50
C ASN A 762 33.21 -1.31 32.97
N LEU A 763 33.55 -0.36 33.85
CA LEU A 763 33.78 1.08 33.58
C LEU A 763 35.27 1.48 33.50
N ALA A 764 36.16 0.49 33.38
CA ALA A 764 37.61 0.70 33.43
C ALA A 764 38.20 1.17 32.08
N GLY A 765 39.33 1.88 32.14
CA GLY A 765 40.15 2.21 30.96
C GLY A 765 39.60 3.33 30.07
N ASN A 766 38.71 4.19 30.58
CA ASN A 766 38.37 5.45 29.91
C ASN A 766 39.54 6.46 30.10
N ARG A 767 39.76 7.34 29.12
CA ARG A 767 40.91 8.26 29.07
C ARG A 767 40.80 9.42 30.06
N GLY A 768 39.59 9.95 30.23
CA GLY A 768 39.25 10.93 31.26
C GLY A 768 38.48 10.28 32.40
N TYR A 769 37.17 10.46 32.42
CA TYR A 769 36.31 10.02 33.53
C TYR A 769 35.50 8.78 33.17
N GLY A 770 35.35 7.85 34.13
CA GLY A 770 34.35 6.79 34.07
C GLY A 770 32.94 7.38 34.16
N ILE A 771 32.71 8.29 35.12
CA ILE A 771 31.49 9.10 35.22
C ILE A 771 31.83 10.57 35.46
N ARG A 772 31.22 11.46 34.68
CA ARG A 772 31.26 12.91 34.88
C ARG A 772 29.87 13.45 35.18
N VAL A 773 29.76 14.24 36.24
CA VAL A 773 28.57 15.01 36.61
C VAL A 773 28.70 16.41 36.02
N GLY A 774 27.64 16.90 35.39
CA GLY A 774 27.60 18.23 34.78
C GLY A 774 27.28 19.32 35.78
N ASP A 775 27.69 20.54 35.44
CA ASP A 775 27.63 21.76 36.27
C ASP A 775 26.21 22.11 36.75
N PHE A 776 25.18 21.65 36.03
CA PHE A 776 23.77 21.87 36.35
C PHE A 776 23.10 20.71 37.10
N ASN A 777 23.83 19.63 37.35
CA ASN A 777 23.29 18.47 38.05
C ASN A 777 23.48 18.59 39.56
N ASN A 778 22.40 18.84 40.29
CA ASN A 778 22.38 18.96 41.75
C ASN A 778 21.89 17.69 42.48
N GLU A 779 21.92 16.53 41.82
CA GLU A 779 21.38 15.27 42.33
C GLU A 779 22.46 14.19 42.36
N ASP A 780 22.49 13.40 43.43
CA ASP A 780 23.39 12.27 43.52
C ASP A 780 23.02 11.17 42.51
N ILE A 781 24.03 10.41 42.08
CA ILE A 781 23.88 9.35 41.08
C ILE A 781 24.21 8.00 41.74
N SER A 782 23.29 7.03 41.60
CA SER A 782 23.50 5.67 42.08
C SER A 782 24.40 4.90 41.11
N ALA A 783 25.61 4.53 41.57
CA ALA A 783 26.63 3.88 40.76
C ALA A 783 27.31 2.69 41.46
N GLY A 784 26.59 1.99 42.34
CA GLY A 784 27.08 0.81 43.05
C GLY A 784 27.29 -0.42 42.16
N ASP A 785 28.01 -1.40 42.66
CA ASP A 785 28.29 -2.71 42.03
C ASP A 785 28.99 -2.66 40.67
N ASN A 786 29.63 -1.55 40.32
CA ASN A 786 30.44 -1.45 39.10
C ASN A 786 31.90 -1.83 39.37
N TRP A 787 32.59 -2.31 38.32
CA TRP A 787 34.04 -2.50 38.33
C TRP A 787 34.73 -1.32 37.63
N TRP A 788 35.68 -0.69 38.33
CA TRP A 788 36.34 0.56 37.89
C TRP A 788 37.78 0.36 37.41
N GLY A 789 38.29 -0.89 37.43
CA GLY A 789 39.69 -1.19 37.15
C GLY A 789 40.48 -1.52 38.43
N GLN A 790 41.81 -1.53 38.30
CA GLN A 790 42.72 -1.64 39.44
C GLN A 790 42.94 -0.24 40.00
N GLY A 791 42.44 0.07 41.20
CA GLY A 791 42.61 1.39 41.84
C GLY A 791 41.38 1.88 42.59
N ASP A 792 41.47 3.10 43.14
CA ASP A 792 40.37 3.78 43.82
C ASP A 792 39.38 4.35 42.79
N PRO A 793 38.09 3.98 42.82
CA PRO A 793 37.05 4.53 41.95
C PRO A 793 37.02 6.07 41.91
N SER A 794 37.37 6.75 43.01
CA SER A 794 37.31 8.21 43.12
C SER A 794 38.14 8.94 42.06
N GLN A 795 39.22 8.32 41.57
CA GLN A 795 40.12 8.88 40.57
C GLN A 795 39.49 8.95 39.16
N TYR A 796 38.42 8.18 38.93
CA TYR A 796 37.73 8.10 37.65
C TYR A 796 36.43 8.91 37.63
N LEU A 797 36.24 9.80 38.60
CA LEU A 797 35.02 10.58 38.78
C LEU A 797 35.29 12.08 38.71
N PHE A 798 34.35 12.78 38.08
CA PHE A 798 34.22 14.24 38.22
C PHE A 798 32.84 14.52 38.79
N ASP A 799 32.76 14.88 40.07
CA ASP A 799 31.52 15.06 40.81
C ASP A 799 31.65 16.10 41.92
N GLY A 800 30.69 16.16 42.85
CA GLY A 800 30.67 17.11 43.96
C GLY A 800 31.93 17.15 44.85
N ARG A 801 32.80 16.13 44.78
CA ARG A 801 34.11 16.12 45.47
C ARG A 801 35.14 16.98 44.75
N SER A 802 35.06 17.03 43.42
CA SER A 802 35.93 17.83 42.54
C SER A 802 35.39 19.24 42.37
N GLU A 803 34.07 19.40 42.29
CA GLU A 803 33.39 20.68 42.09
C GLU A 803 32.22 20.84 43.08
N PRO A 804 32.40 21.60 44.17
CA PRO A 804 31.33 21.83 45.13
C PRO A 804 30.09 22.46 44.47
N GLY A 805 28.91 21.88 44.72
CA GLY A 805 27.63 22.37 44.21
C GLY A 805 26.95 21.43 43.20
N ILE A 806 27.68 20.47 42.63
CA ILE A 806 27.11 19.40 41.82
C ILE A 806 26.93 18.11 42.64
N GLY A 807 26.09 17.20 42.15
CA GLY A 807 25.80 15.93 42.79
C GLY A 807 27.00 14.98 42.89
N ILE A 808 26.94 14.03 43.82
CA ILE A 808 28.00 13.04 44.06
C ILE A 808 27.65 11.70 43.42
N VAL A 809 28.65 11.01 42.87
CA VAL A 809 28.51 9.62 42.42
C VAL A 809 28.69 8.69 43.61
N ARG A 810 27.64 7.91 43.92
CA ARG A 810 27.59 6.91 44.99
C ARG A 810 27.99 5.55 44.44
N TYR A 811 29.28 5.24 44.51
CA TYR A 811 29.87 4.05 43.88
C TYR A 811 30.06 2.85 44.81
N GLU A 812 29.74 2.97 46.11
CA GLU A 812 29.87 1.87 47.06
C GLU A 812 28.56 1.06 47.22
N PRO A 813 28.64 -0.27 47.36
CA PRO A 813 29.85 -1.10 47.20
C PRO A 813 30.32 -1.11 45.74
N TYR A 814 31.62 -1.26 45.47
CA TYR A 814 32.15 -1.46 44.12
C TYR A 814 32.81 -2.84 43.98
N ARG A 815 32.90 -3.36 42.76
CA ARG A 815 33.46 -4.68 42.48
C ARG A 815 34.98 -4.63 42.41
N ARG A 816 35.63 -5.68 42.92
CA ARG A 816 37.09 -5.88 42.83
C ARG A 816 37.53 -6.54 41.53
N GLU A 817 36.63 -7.31 40.93
CA GLU A 817 36.86 -8.03 39.67
C GLU A 817 35.87 -7.58 38.61
N PRO A 818 36.25 -7.66 37.31
CA PRO A 818 35.33 -7.40 36.21
C PRO A 818 34.07 -8.24 36.31
N VAL A 819 32.94 -7.66 35.91
CA VAL A 819 31.71 -8.40 35.68
C VAL A 819 31.92 -9.32 34.48
N ASN A 820 31.60 -10.60 34.64
CA ASN A 820 31.58 -11.56 33.54
C ASN A 820 30.36 -11.26 32.65
N LEU A 821 30.60 -10.75 31.45
CA LEU A 821 29.56 -10.37 30.49
C LEU A 821 29.26 -11.49 29.47
N GLU A 822 29.92 -12.65 29.57
CA GLU A 822 29.78 -13.78 28.62
C GLU A 822 28.78 -14.85 29.07
N SER A 823 28.12 -14.71 30.22
CA SER A 823 27.14 -15.71 30.67
C SER A 823 25.79 -15.50 29.98
N ASP A 824 25.54 -16.24 28.90
CA ASP A 824 24.22 -16.52 28.32
C ASP A 824 23.36 -17.35 29.31
N LYS A 825 22.98 -16.78 30.45
CA LYS A 825 21.89 -17.36 31.26
C LYS A 825 20.59 -16.61 30.95
N PRO A 826 19.52 -17.34 30.56
CA PRO A 826 18.25 -16.75 30.13
C PRO A 826 17.57 -15.89 31.20
#